data_AF-A0A349SWI1-F1
#
_entry.id   AF-A0A349SWI1-F1
#
_cell.length_a   1.000
_cell.length_b   1.000
_cell.length_c   1.000
_cell.angle_alpha   90.00
_cell.angle_beta   90.00
_cell.angle_gamma   90.00
#
_symmetry.space_group_name_H-M   'P 1'
#
loop_
_entity.id
_entity.type
_entity.pdbx_description
1 polymer ?
#
loop_
_entity_poly.entity_id
_entity_poly.type
_entity_poly.pdbx_seq_one_letter_code
_entity_poly.pdbx_strand_id
1 'polypeptide(L)'
;PWYIIIGPPGTGKTTALVNSGLDFPLESQFGRGAIQGVGGTRHCDWWFTDQAVMIDTAGRYTTQDSHASADAAAWKGFLGLLKKYRRRRPINGVLVAISVDELVHKSETERVANVNAVRARLQELKDQLGVNFPVYLLITKSDLVPGFNPYFDMMGKEERAQVWGMTFPDKLQPQQTYQQLFDAEYDLLSKRLHDGVLSKFHFERDFRRRAEILAFPAQFERLKLAFSEFVGRTFSESRFHDHYLLRGVYFTSGTQEGAGMQRIMQSMAGQMGFSQEALLGVPAQGKSYFLNSLFQNVVFPESELAGANRRYESKLRWARNLGYGATLAGATATTVVWSTSYGLNESRLNNVETHLQQYEQQRSLINERAGPEQVVTTLQPLLALRDVYQPPKDSWEIGAGLYQGDAVSSAAAAEYRTALMQEFLSALQNQMASQLQQNQDLPEYLHHALKAYLMLSLPERLDKQYVETWLRADWRNRHADQPEKQEALNQHLTQLLAMEWPALASDTELVEQTRRVLRQVPLAQQIYASLQDKARQQEPMNYRFDTQIGHDVHYVFAGEFQSIPWFYTAEGYHDFFKPQQANIMEELADDSWVVGNRNQDMSDLDLANIQAEIEKRYLDDYIDHWQSAVSSLRLQSSASLDEHVRLLNEMLGGSSPLRRVLDEVVVHTQLSKPLIDPGAIVDNVEGAGKLARLASPKAGKLGRIASMAGRSRMMQLPENPATLVDNRFEPLHDLMLSRNGQAAPFDRVTSALTELQFYLEGITSSGSTSQGAFDAAVARMQNGRSDPIGRLKVEARHLPEPVKQWVQALTDRAWGHTLGAARAHIAAEYDGMVRPFYQRSLAGRYPLDKQAEVEVTLADFSEFFKPGGIEQQFFEGYLAPFVDTRRSPWRMVAVDGQGLALSKRTLARFEQANQIRDVFFLDSDAPQVSFKIRATYLDANINRFELNMLGERLEYRHGPARRNELSWPTQGSQNAIRYVFEDHYGVQFRDQVGGVWALFRLLDRFPLKPTRYGDRYQLTVTDQERKAVYELHANRVQNPFARDYLGNFSLPGRL
;
A
#
# COMPACT_ATOMS: atom_id res chain seq x y z
N PRO A 1 21.38 60.38 -56.81
CA PRO A 1 20.49 59.22 -57.14
C PRO A 1 21.32 57.97 -57.46
N TRP A 2 20.80 56.75 -57.32
CA TRP A 2 21.55 55.50 -57.53
C TRP A 2 21.04 54.73 -58.76
N TYR A 3 21.90 54.46 -59.73
CA TYR A 3 21.57 53.73 -60.94
C TYR A 3 22.39 52.44 -61.05
N ILE A 4 21.78 51.39 -61.57
CA ILE A 4 22.47 50.12 -61.86
C ILE A 4 22.61 50.00 -63.38
N ILE A 5 23.81 49.68 -63.87
CA ILE A 5 24.02 49.27 -65.26
C ILE A 5 24.16 47.74 -65.34
N ILE A 6 23.33 47.11 -66.17
CA ILE A 6 23.29 45.65 -66.40
C ILE A 6 23.47 45.36 -67.89
N GLY A 7 23.92 44.16 -68.23
CA GLY A 7 24.14 43.76 -69.61
C GLY A 7 25.17 42.63 -69.71
N PRO A 8 25.15 41.84 -70.79
CA PRO A 8 26.10 40.74 -70.99
C PRO A 8 27.58 41.15 -70.88
N PRO A 9 28.50 40.22 -70.61
CA PRO A 9 29.94 40.50 -70.59
C PRO A 9 30.44 41.07 -71.92
N GLY A 10 31.36 42.03 -71.87
CA GLY A 10 31.98 42.57 -73.10
C GLY A 10 31.16 43.60 -73.87
N THR A 11 29.94 43.95 -73.43
CA THR A 11 29.07 44.98 -74.04
C THR A 11 29.56 46.42 -73.88
N GLY A 12 30.61 46.67 -73.08
CA GLY A 12 31.18 48.01 -72.92
C GLY A 12 30.54 48.89 -71.84
N LYS A 13 29.89 48.30 -70.82
CA LYS A 13 29.32 49.00 -69.65
C LYS A 13 30.32 49.93 -68.96
N THR A 14 31.42 49.36 -68.46
CA THR A 14 32.48 50.09 -67.77
C THR A 14 33.09 51.15 -68.69
N THR A 15 33.32 50.79 -69.96
CA THR A 15 33.87 51.72 -70.97
C THR A 15 32.94 52.90 -71.22
N ALA A 16 31.62 52.69 -71.23
CA ALA A 16 30.63 53.74 -71.39
C ALA A 16 30.59 54.68 -70.17
N LEU A 17 30.79 54.16 -68.96
CA LEU A 17 30.88 54.98 -67.75
C LEU A 17 32.18 55.79 -67.68
N VAL A 18 33.33 55.16 -67.94
CA VAL A 18 34.64 55.84 -67.91
C VAL A 18 34.71 56.96 -68.95
N ASN A 19 34.17 56.73 -70.15
CA ASN A 19 34.20 57.70 -71.25
C ASN A 19 32.91 58.53 -71.38
N SER A 20 32.06 58.53 -70.34
CA SER A 20 30.86 59.36 -70.28
C SER A 20 31.18 60.85 -70.13
N GLY A 21 32.37 61.20 -69.63
CA GLY A 21 32.76 62.58 -69.33
C GLY A 21 32.00 63.18 -68.14
N LEU A 22 31.54 62.32 -67.22
CA LEU A 22 31.09 62.73 -65.89
C LEU A 22 32.30 63.07 -65.00
N ASP A 23 32.13 64.02 -64.08
CA ASP A 23 33.16 64.37 -63.11
C ASP A 23 33.15 63.37 -61.94
N PHE A 24 34.34 62.81 -61.65
CA PHE A 24 34.55 61.83 -60.58
C PHE A 24 35.39 62.47 -59.47
N PRO A 25 34.77 63.05 -58.42
CA PRO A 25 35.50 63.84 -57.40
C PRO A 25 36.54 63.02 -56.61
N LEU A 26 36.37 61.69 -56.55
CA LEU A 26 37.29 60.77 -55.87
C LEU A 26 38.48 60.33 -56.74
N GLU A 27 38.58 60.83 -57.99
CA GLU A 27 39.63 60.50 -58.95
C GLU A 27 41.05 60.84 -58.45
N SER A 28 41.20 61.91 -57.66
CA SER A 28 42.50 62.36 -57.15
C SER A 28 43.10 61.45 -56.07
N GLN A 29 42.28 60.70 -55.34
CA GLN A 29 42.71 59.78 -54.28
C GLN A 29 42.82 58.32 -54.75
N PHE A 30 42.02 57.90 -55.73
CA PHE A 30 41.93 56.50 -56.16
C PHE A 30 42.23 56.29 -57.67
N GLY A 31 42.60 57.35 -58.39
CA GLY A 31 42.80 57.36 -59.85
C GLY A 31 41.48 57.46 -60.63
N ARG A 32 41.56 57.55 -61.97
CA ARG A 32 40.40 57.54 -62.91
C ARG A 32 39.56 56.25 -62.91
N GLY A 33 39.92 55.28 -62.07
CA GLY A 33 39.19 54.03 -61.94
C GLY A 33 38.14 54.12 -60.85
N ALA A 34 37.08 53.31 -60.97
CA ALA A 34 36.23 53.00 -59.82
C ALA A 34 37.07 52.55 -58.63
N ILE A 35 36.46 52.60 -57.44
CA ILE A 35 36.98 51.90 -56.27
C ILE A 35 36.91 50.39 -56.58
N GLN A 36 37.97 49.86 -57.20
CA GLN A 36 38.03 48.52 -57.78
C GLN A 36 38.81 47.54 -56.90
N GLY A 37 38.38 46.28 -56.91
CA GLY A 37 39.29 45.14 -56.75
C GLY A 37 40.01 44.88 -58.07
N VAL A 38 41.33 44.69 -58.02
CA VAL A 38 42.23 44.60 -59.19
C VAL A 38 41.76 43.56 -60.22
N GLY A 39 41.46 44.00 -61.45
CA GLY A 39 41.24 43.16 -62.63
C GLY A 39 39.77 42.91 -63.00
N GLY A 40 39.18 43.84 -63.77
CA GLY A 40 37.81 43.76 -64.30
C GLY A 40 36.74 43.80 -63.21
N THR A 41 35.50 44.17 -63.56
CA THR A 41 34.38 44.19 -62.59
C THR A 41 34.08 42.77 -62.13
N ARG A 42 34.76 42.30 -61.08
CA ARG A 42 34.61 40.95 -60.54
C ARG A 42 33.34 40.80 -59.74
N HIS A 43 32.69 41.84 -59.24
CA HIS A 43 31.42 41.70 -58.51
C HIS A 43 30.51 42.88 -58.87
N CYS A 44 30.64 44.00 -58.16
CA CYS A 44 30.05 45.27 -58.55
C CYS A 44 31.08 46.37 -58.30
N ASP A 45 31.24 47.27 -59.26
CA ASP A 45 32.09 48.46 -59.11
C ASP A 45 31.19 49.66 -58.82
N TRP A 46 31.61 50.48 -57.85
CA TRP A 46 30.88 51.68 -57.44
C TRP A 46 31.56 52.91 -57.99
N TRP A 47 30.81 53.67 -58.77
CA TRP A 47 31.25 54.91 -59.39
C TRP A 47 30.48 56.06 -58.75
N PHE A 48 31.21 56.96 -58.08
CA PHE A 48 30.63 58.13 -57.44
C PHE A 48 30.90 59.36 -58.31
N THR A 49 29.84 59.98 -58.79
CA THR A 49 29.89 61.28 -59.48
C THR A 49 29.24 62.34 -58.63
N ASP A 50 29.46 63.61 -58.97
CA ASP A 50 28.82 64.74 -58.26
C ASP A 50 27.29 64.68 -58.33
N GLN A 51 26.73 64.00 -59.33
CA GLN A 51 25.29 63.98 -59.60
C GLN A 51 24.62 62.65 -59.23
N ALA A 52 25.33 61.51 -59.33
CA ALA A 52 24.76 60.20 -59.11
C ALA A 52 25.80 59.14 -58.67
N VAL A 53 25.29 58.03 -58.13
CA VAL A 53 26.09 56.83 -57.89
C VAL A 53 25.71 55.80 -58.94
N MET A 54 26.69 55.34 -59.72
CA MET A 54 26.52 54.31 -60.74
C MET A 54 27.10 53.01 -60.23
N ILE A 55 26.30 51.96 -60.27
CA ILE A 55 26.68 50.61 -59.87
C ILE A 55 26.88 49.82 -61.16
N ASP A 56 28.14 49.57 -61.50
CA ASP A 56 28.51 48.71 -62.62
C ASP A 56 28.52 47.25 -62.17
N THR A 57 27.71 46.43 -62.81
CA THR A 57 27.54 45.03 -62.43
C THR A 57 28.37 44.13 -63.34
N ALA A 58 29.03 43.12 -62.74
CA ALA A 58 29.78 42.14 -63.51
C ALA A 58 28.88 41.48 -64.55
N GLY A 59 29.35 41.36 -65.80
CA GLY A 59 28.55 40.79 -66.90
C GLY A 59 28.01 39.38 -66.61
N ARG A 60 28.73 38.58 -65.80
CA ARG A 60 28.29 37.24 -65.40
C ARG A 60 27.01 37.22 -64.55
N TYR A 61 26.70 38.32 -63.87
CA TYR A 61 25.40 38.45 -63.20
C TYR A 61 24.26 38.56 -64.22
N THR A 62 24.53 38.91 -65.47
CA THR A 62 23.52 38.92 -66.54
C THR A 62 23.39 37.56 -67.23
N THR A 63 24.48 36.92 -67.66
CA THR A 63 24.43 35.68 -68.47
C THR A 63 24.51 34.35 -67.68
N GLN A 64 25.02 34.36 -66.44
CA GLN A 64 25.07 33.19 -65.52
C GLN A 64 25.76 31.91 -66.04
N ASP A 65 26.80 32.03 -66.87
CA ASP A 65 27.36 30.89 -67.61
C ASP A 65 28.33 29.96 -66.86
N SER A 66 28.73 30.20 -65.60
CA SER A 66 29.80 29.41 -64.96
C SER A 66 29.50 28.89 -63.54
N HIS A 67 28.89 29.69 -62.66
CA HIS A 67 28.49 29.27 -61.31
C HIS A 67 27.11 29.85 -60.93
N ALA A 68 26.06 29.40 -61.63
CA ALA A 68 24.73 30.01 -61.58
C ALA A 68 24.15 30.19 -60.16
N SER A 69 24.35 29.22 -59.25
CA SER A 69 23.83 29.30 -57.88
C SER A 69 24.58 30.31 -56.99
N ALA A 70 25.92 30.31 -57.05
CA ALA A 70 26.75 31.21 -56.27
C ALA A 70 26.58 32.67 -56.74
N ASP A 71 26.53 32.88 -58.06
CA ASP A 71 26.31 34.21 -58.63
C ASP A 71 24.90 34.74 -58.36
N ALA A 72 23.86 33.88 -58.41
CA ALA A 72 22.49 34.26 -58.05
C ALA A 72 22.37 34.63 -56.55
N ALA A 73 23.06 33.90 -55.67
CA ALA A 73 23.07 34.20 -54.23
C ALA A 73 23.80 35.51 -53.93
N ALA A 74 24.96 35.74 -54.54
CA ALA A 74 25.71 37.00 -54.40
C ALA A 74 24.89 38.19 -54.92
N TRP A 75 24.23 38.04 -56.06
CA TRP A 75 23.34 39.05 -56.63
C TRP A 75 22.14 39.36 -55.73
N LYS A 76 21.41 38.33 -55.26
CA LYS A 76 20.30 38.52 -54.31
C LYS A 76 20.75 39.14 -53.00
N GLY A 77 21.91 38.75 -52.49
CA GLY A 77 22.53 39.33 -51.30
C GLY A 77 22.81 40.82 -51.49
N PHE A 78 23.41 41.20 -52.62
CA PHE A 78 23.64 42.59 -52.99
C PHE A 78 22.34 43.42 -53.05
N LEU A 79 21.30 42.91 -53.72
CA LEU A 79 19.99 43.58 -53.76
C LEU A 79 19.35 43.68 -52.37
N GLY A 80 19.55 42.66 -51.52
CA GLY A 80 19.16 42.69 -50.11
C GLY A 80 19.84 43.81 -49.33
N LEU A 81 21.14 44.05 -49.56
CA LEU A 81 21.88 45.16 -48.95
C LEU A 81 21.31 46.52 -49.40
N LEU A 82 21.06 46.70 -50.70
CA LEU A 82 20.43 47.93 -51.22
C LEU A 82 19.08 48.20 -50.56
N LYS A 83 18.24 47.16 -50.44
CA LYS A 83 16.93 47.27 -49.77
C LYS A 83 17.06 47.51 -48.26
N LYS A 84 18.07 46.95 -47.60
CA LYS A 84 18.30 47.13 -46.16
C LYS A 84 18.69 48.57 -45.82
N TYR A 85 19.62 49.16 -46.59
CA TYR A 85 20.18 50.48 -46.31
C TYR A 85 19.39 51.62 -46.97
N ARG A 86 18.76 51.38 -48.14
CA ARG A 86 17.92 52.36 -48.84
C ARG A 86 16.46 51.89 -48.95
N ARG A 87 15.84 51.62 -47.80
CA ARG A 87 14.50 50.99 -47.67
C ARG A 87 13.37 51.63 -48.47
N ARG A 88 13.41 52.95 -48.65
CA ARG A 88 12.34 53.71 -49.32
C ARG A 88 12.49 53.76 -50.84
N ARG A 89 13.70 54.06 -51.35
CA ARG A 89 14.05 54.08 -52.79
C ARG A 89 15.43 53.45 -52.98
N PRO A 90 15.50 52.10 -53.15
CA PRO A 90 16.77 51.38 -53.24
C PRO A 90 17.61 51.82 -54.44
N ILE A 91 16.97 52.02 -55.60
CA ILE A 91 17.55 52.55 -56.85
C ILE A 91 16.62 53.56 -57.52
N ASN A 92 17.15 54.36 -58.42
CA ASN A 92 16.49 55.42 -59.17
C ASN A 92 16.29 55.11 -60.66
N GLY A 93 16.99 54.11 -61.20
CA GLY A 93 16.85 53.68 -62.60
C GLY A 93 17.81 52.55 -62.94
N VAL A 94 17.54 51.87 -64.05
CA VAL A 94 18.40 50.80 -64.57
C VAL A 94 18.81 51.12 -66.00
N LEU A 95 20.10 51.02 -66.28
CA LEU A 95 20.65 51.11 -67.63
C LEU A 95 20.93 49.70 -68.14
N VAL A 96 20.35 49.35 -69.29
CA VAL A 96 20.58 48.06 -69.93
C VAL A 96 21.52 48.30 -71.10
N ALA A 97 22.74 47.75 -71.05
CA ALA A 97 23.73 47.89 -72.11
C ALA A 97 23.79 46.63 -72.96
N ILE A 98 23.61 46.79 -74.27
CA ILE A 98 23.72 45.70 -75.25
C ILE A 98 24.48 46.23 -76.45
N SER A 99 25.53 45.52 -76.86
CA SER A 99 26.30 45.98 -78.01
C SER A 99 25.65 45.61 -79.33
N VAL A 100 25.84 46.44 -80.36
CA VAL A 100 25.37 46.13 -81.73
C VAL A 100 25.84 44.75 -82.19
N ASP A 101 27.08 44.41 -81.90
CA ASP A 101 27.67 43.11 -82.22
C ASP A 101 26.86 41.91 -81.68
N GLU A 102 26.32 42.03 -80.46
CA GLU A 102 25.53 40.96 -79.83
C GLU A 102 24.15 40.77 -80.47
N LEU A 103 23.62 41.81 -81.10
CA LEU A 103 22.30 41.78 -81.74
C LEU A 103 22.38 41.43 -83.22
N VAL A 104 23.53 41.65 -83.86
CA VAL A 104 23.70 41.46 -85.30
C VAL A 104 24.42 40.17 -85.66
N HIS A 105 25.51 39.83 -84.94
CA HIS A 105 26.34 38.67 -85.30
C HIS A 105 25.95 37.36 -84.61
N LYS A 106 25.17 37.42 -83.51
CA LYS A 106 24.71 36.22 -82.81
C LYS A 106 23.52 35.54 -83.50
N SER A 107 23.39 34.23 -83.28
CA SER A 107 22.27 33.42 -83.78
C SER A 107 20.94 33.81 -83.14
N GLU A 108 19.81 33.46 -83.78
CA GLU A 108 18.48 33.80 -83.25
C GLU A 108 18.25 33.23 -81.84
N THR A 109 18.71 32.01 -81.57
CA THR A 109 18.63 31.37 -80.25
C THR A 109 19.39 32.15 -79.19
N GLU A 110 20.59 32.63 -79.50
CA GLU A 110 21.40 33.45 -78.59
C GLU A 110 20.80 34.84 -78.36
N ARG A 111 20.18 35.45 -79.38
CA ARG A 111 19.46 36.73 -79.22
C ARG A 111 18.27 36.58 -78.29
N VAL A 112 17.50 35.50 -78.44
CA VAL A 112 16.40 35.19 -77.52
C VAL A 112 16.90 34.92 -76.10
N ALA A 113 18.04 34.24 -75.94
CA ALA A 113 18.66 34.04 -74.64
C ALA A 113 19.05 35.38 -73.99
N ASN A 114 19.61 36.33 -74.75
CA ASN A 114 19.92 37.68 -74.27
C ASN A 114 18.67 38.45 -73.83
N VAL A 115 17.59 38.40 -74.61
CA VAL A 115 16.29 38.98 -74.23
C VAL A 115 15.82 38.41 -72.89
N ASN A 116 15.83 37.09 -72.76
CA ASN A 116 15.37 36.41 -71.55
C ASN A 116 16.25 36.74 -70.35
N ALA A 117 17.58 36.81 -70.53
CA ALA A 117 18.52 37.19 -69.48
C ALA A 117 18.26 38.62 -68.97
N VAL A 118 18.05 39.58 -69.88
CA VAL A 118 17.72 40.96 -69.51
C VAL A 118 16.36 41.04 -68.80
N ARG A 119 15.33 40.38 -69.34
CA ARG A 119 14.01 40.33 -68.69
C ARG A 119 14.10 39.74 -67.29
N ALA A 120 14.82 38.64 -67.12
CA ALA A 120 15.03 38.01 -65.82
C ALA A 120 15.73 38.95 -64.83
N ARG A 121 16.76 39.70 -65.25
CA ARG A 121 17.42 40.67 -64.36
C ARG A 121 16.52 41.84 -63.98
N LEU A 122 15.77 42.39 -64.93
CA LEU A 122 14.81 43.46 -64.64
C LEU A 122 13.71 42.98 -63.69
N GLN A 123 13.25 41.74 -63.87
CA GLN A 123 12.29 41.11 -62.98
C GLN A 123 12.86 40.92 -61.58
N GLU A 124 14.04 40.33 -61.46
CA GLU A 124 14.70 40.13 -60.18
C GLU A 124 14.92 41.46 -59.44
N LEU A 125 15.36 42.51 -60.14
CA LEU A 125 15.52 43.84 -59.57
C LEU A 125 14.18 44.37 -59.03
N LYS A 126 13.12 44.25 -59.82
CA LYS A 126 11.77 44.69 -59.43
C LYS A 126 11.22 43.89 -58.25
N ASP A 127 11.32 42.57 -58.29
CA ASP A 127 10.83 41.66 -57.25
C ASP A 127 11.60 41.83 -55.93
N GLN A 128 12.93 41.89 -56.00
CA GLN A 128 13.77 42.00 -54.82
C GLN A 128 13.65 43.40 -54.20
N LEU A 129 13.78 44.46 -54.99
CA LEU A 129 13.78 45.84 -54.48
C LEU A 129 12.36 46.36 -54.19
N GLY A 130 11.34 45.80 -54.86
CA GLY A 130 9.93 46.12 -54.65
C GLY A 130 9.55 47.54 -55.09
N VAL A 131 10.24 48.07 -56.11
CA VAL A 131 10.05 49.42 -56.66
C VAL A 131 9.95 49.36 -58.18
N ASN A 132 9.11 50.23 -58.75
CA ASN A 132 9.10 50.49 -60.19
C ASN A 132 10.17 51.53 -60.50
N PHE A 133 11.01 51.27 -61.50
CA PHE A 133 12.09 52.16 -61.92
C PHE A 133 12.08 52.33 -63.44
N PRO A 134 12.52 53.49 -63.96
CA PRO A 134 12.74 53.69 -65.38
C PRO A 134 13.92 52.83 -65.87
N VAL A 135 13.77 52.26 -67.07
CA VAL A 135 14.80 51.47 -67.75
C VAL A 135 15.27 52.24 -68.98
N TYR A 136 16.58 52.44 -69.10
CA TYR A 136 17.22 53.13 -70.22
C TYR A 136 18.04 52.10 -71.02
N LEU A 137 17.66 51.85 -72.28
CA LEU A 137 18.37 50.89 -73.13
C LEU A 137 19.50 51.61 -73.86
N LEU A 138 20.74 51.19 -73.60
CA LEU A 138 21.95 51.65 -74.26
C LEU A 138 22.38 50.61 -75.29
N ILE A 139 22.26 50.95 -76.56
CA ILE A 139 22.89 50.22 -77.65
C ILE A 139 24.33 50.71 -77.77
N THR A 140 25.27 49.90 -77.29
CA THR A 140 26.69 50.24 -77.22
C THR A 140 27.46 49.72 -78.42
N LYS A 141 28.71 50.18 -78.59
CA LYS A 141 29.58 49.80 -79.71
C LYS A 141 28.95 50.06 -81.09
N SER A 142 28.17 51.14 -81.21
CA SER A 142 27.56 51.51 -82.51
C SER A 142 28.59 51.83 -83.59
N ASP A 143 29.85 52.07 -83.20
CA ASP A 143 31.00 52.22 -84.09
C ASP A 143 31.38 50.96 -84.87
N LEU A 144 30.92 49.78 -84.45
CA LEU A 144 31.13 48.53 -85.19
C LEU A 144 30.24 48.42 -86.44
N VAL A 145 29.25 49.31 -86.60
CA VAL A 145 28.45 49.37 -87.83
C VAL A 145 29.34 49.93 -88.96
N PRO A 146 29.48 49.21 -90.09
CA PRO A 146 30.32 49.67 -91.19
C PRO A 146 29.93 51.09 -91.65
N GLY A 147 30.90 52.00 -91.67
CA GLY A 147 30.73 53.41 -92.05
C GLY A 147 30.39 54.38 -90.93
N PHE A 148 30.21 53.91 -89.68
CA PHE A 148 29.93 54.80 -88.53
C PHE A 148 31.01 55.85 -88.31
N ASN A 149 32.28 55.41 -88.23
CA ASN A 149 33.38 56.31 -87.93
C ASN A 149 33.54 57.38 -89.02
N PRO A 150 33.66 57.07 -90.32
CA PRO A 150 33.68 58.09 -91.37
C PRO A 150 32.49 59.05 -91.32
N TYR A 151 31.28 58.56 -91.00
CA TYR A 151 30.08 59.39 -90.96
C TYR A 151 30.09 60.40 -89.79
N PHE A 152 30.57 59.99 -88.61
CA PHE A 152 30.52 60.82 -87.40
C PHE A 152 31.84 61.52 -87.05
N ASP A 153 32.96 61.18 -87.68
CA ASP A 153 34.30 61.71 -87.33
C ASP A 153 34.43 63.24 -87.50
N MET A 154 33.64 63.83 -88.40
CA MET A 154 33.59 65.28 -88.59
C MET A 154 32.87 66.05 -87.47
N MET A 155 32.24 65.37 -86.51
CA MET A 155 31.54 66.04 -85.42
C MET A 155 32.50 66.66 -84.40
N GLY A 156 32.18 67.88 -83.97
CA GLY A 156 32.88 68.60 -82.91
C GLY A 156 32.66 68.00 -81.51
N LYS A 157 33.37 68.49 -80.48
CA LYS A 157 33.27 67.95 -79.10
C LYS A 157 31.84 68.03 -78.56
N GLU A 158 31.14 69.14 -78.76
CA GLU A 158 29.76 69.34 -78.29
C GLU A 158 28.77 68.47 -79.07
N GLU A 159 28.91 68.37 -80.39
CA GLU A 159 28.07 67.52 -81.22
C GLU A 159 28.26 66.03 -80.89
N ARG A 160 29.48 65.60 -80.55
CA ARG A 160 29.72 64.23 -80.06
C ARG A 160 29.12 64.00 -78.68
N ALA A 161 28.93 65.04 -77.88
CA ALA A 161 28.32 64.93 -76.55
C ALA A 161 26.79 64.87 -76.60
N GLN A 162 26.15 65.18 -77.73
CA GLN A 162 24.69 65.18 -77.88
C GLN A 162 24.07 63.80 -77.64
N VAL A 163 22.75 63.73 -77.43
CA VAL A 163 22.06 62.45 -77.30
C VAL A 163 21.65 61.94 -78.68
N TRP A 164 22.04 60.70 -79.02
CA TRP A 164 21.59 60.03 -80.24
C TRP A 164 20.70 58.84 -79.89
N GLY A 165 19.40 58.95 -80.17
CA GLY A 165 18.39 57.97 -79.78
C GLY A 165 17.00 58.58 -79.64
N MET A 166 16.15 57.90 -78.89
CA MET A 166 14.74 58.24 -78.69
C MET A 166 14.35 58.09 -77.21
N THR A 167 13.53 59.02 -76.72
CA THR A 167 13.01 59.04 -75.35
C THR A 167 11.48 58.97 -75.42
N PHE A 168 10.85 58.00 -74.76
CA PHE A 168 9.41 57.75 -74.85
C PHE A 168 8.59 58.71 -73.95
N PRO A 169 7.26 58.62 -73.85
CA PRO A 169 6.51 59.29 -72.79
C PRO A 169 6.45 58.44 -71.51
N ASP A 170 6.30 59.10 -70.35
CA ASP A 170 6.22 58.44 -69.02
C ASP A 170 5.04 57.47 -68.88
N LYS A 171 3.98 57.67 -69.66
CA LYS A 171 2.83 56.78 -69.74
C LYS A 171 2.48 56.54 -71.21
N LEU A 172 2.43 55.26 -71.58
CA LEU A 172 1.95 54.85 -72.90
C LEU A 172 0.43 55.01 -72.99
N GLN A 173 -0.05 55.27 -74.22
CA GLN A 173 -1.48 55.20 -74.51
C GLN A 173 -1.93 53.73 -74.50
N PRO A 174 -3.17 53.41 -74.08
CA PRO A 174 -3.60 52.04 -73.72
C PRO A 174 -3.51 50.94 -74.80
N GLN A 175 -3.17 51.27 -76.05
CA GLN A 175 -3.08 50.35 -77.19
C GLN A 175 -1.73 50.43 -77.92
N GLN A 176 -0.81 51.27 -77.45
CA GLN A 176 0.47 51.54 -78.12
C GLN A 176 1.59 50.75 -77.45
N THR A 177 2.37 50.00 -78.23
CA THR A 177 3.50 49.21 -77.70
C THR A 177 4.84 49.94 -77.88
N TYR A 178 5.82 49.64 -77.01
CA TYR A 178 7.17 50.17 -77.16
C TYR A 178 7.84 49.78 -78.49
N GLN A 179 7.49 48.63 -79.06
CA GLN A 179 8.01 48.20 -80.38
C GLN A 179 7.53 49.12 -81.50
N GLN A 180 6.23 49.43 -81.53
CA GLN A 180 5.66 50.34 -82.55
C GLN A 180 6.23 51.76 -82.43
N LEU A 181 6.39 52.26 -81.20
CA LEU A 181 7.05 53.54 -80.95
C LEU A 181 8.50 53.53 -81.40
N PHE A 182 9.24 52.47 -81.07
CA PHE A 182 10.62 52.31 -81.50
C PHE A 182 10.73 52.30 -83.04
N ASP A 183 9.88 51.55 -83.72
CA ASP A 183 9.92 51.44 -85.19
C ASP A 183 9.69 52.79 -85.87
N ALA A 184 8.75 53.59 -85.37
CA ALA A 184 8.45 54.92 -85.91
C ALA A 184 9.60 55.91 -85.68
N GLU A 185 10.16 55.95 -84.46
CA GLU A 185 11.27 56.85 -84.12
C GLU A 185 12.58 56.43 -84.80
N TYR A 186 12.81 55.12 -84.99
CA TYR A 186 13.99 54.62 -85.70
C TYR A 186 14.00 55.03 -87.18
N ASP A 187 12.83 55.02 -87.83
CA ASP A 187 12.72 55.48 -89.22
C ASP A 187 13.05 56.97 -89.36
N LEU A 188 12.65 57.78 -88.37
CA LEU A 188 13.01 59.21 -88.33
C LEU A 188 14.52 59.41 -88.12
N LEU A 189 15.14 58.62 -87.24
CA LEU A 189 16.59 58.65 -87.05
C LEU A 189 17.33 58.24 -88.33
N SER A 190 16.88 57.16 -89.00
CA SER A 190 17.46 56.72 -90.27
C SER A 190 17.32 57.78 -91.37
N LYS A 191 16.13 58.37 -91.50
CA LYS A 191 15.89 59.44 -92.46
C LYS A 191 16.84 60.62 -92.23
N ARG A 192 17.05 61.01 -90.97
CA ARG A 192 18.01 62.06 -90.62
C ARG A 192 19.46 61.70 -91.00
N LEU A 193 19.84 60.42 -90.91
CA LEU A 193 21.14 59.97 -91.41
C LEU A 193 21.25 60.11 -92.93
N HIS A 194 20.22 59.70 -93.67
CA HIS A 194 20.17 59.84 -95.13
C HIS A 194 20.27 61.32 -95.55
N ASP A 195 19.49 62.20 -94.94
CA ASP A 195 19.51 63.64 -95.21
C ASP A 195 20.90 64.25 -94.92
N GLY A 196 21.60 63.74 -93.90
CA GLY A 196 22.94 64.19 -93.53
C GLY A 196 24.07 63.75 -94.47
N VAL A 197 23.86 62.71 -95.30
CA VAL A 197 24.91 62.17 -96.19
C VAL A 197 25.46 63.24 -97.11
N LEU A 198 24.59 64.00 -97.78
CA LEU A 198 25.01 64.96 -98.81
C LEU A 198 26.01 65.99 -98.24
N SER A 199 25.71 66.50 -97.04
CA SER A 199 26.58 67.46 -96.35
C SER A 199 27.95 66.87 -96.03
N LYS A 200 28.00 65.65 -95.50
CA LYS A 200 29.23 64.98 -95.06
C LYS A 200 30.06 64.47 -96.24
N PHE A 201 29.39 63.93 -97.25
CA PHE A 201 30.00 63.43 -98.48
C PHE A 201 30.71 64.54 -99.26
N HIS A 202 30.18 65.77 -99.22
CA HIS A 202 30.81 66.94 -99.86
C HIS A 202 32.19 67.27 -99.27
N PHE A 203 32.35 67.20 -97.94
CA PHE A 203 33.58 67.62 -97.26
C PHE A 203 34.64 66.52 -97.14
N GLU A 204 34.26 65.23 -97.21
CA GLU A 204 35.23 64.13 -97.18
C GLU A 204 35.99 64.12 -98.51
N ARG A 205 37.31 63.92 -98.53
CA ARG A 205 38.10 63.89 -99.78
C ARG A 205 38.56 62.50 -100.14
N ASP A 206 38.68 61.61 -99.15
CA ASP A 206 39.06 60.22 -99.35
C ASP A 206 37.90 59.44 -99.99
N PHE A 207 38.14 58.89 -101.18
CA PHE A 207 37.14 58.13 -101.94
C PHE A 207 36.60 56.91 -101.18
N ARG A 208 37.44 56.21 -100.41
CA ARG A 208 37.00 55.04 -99.63
C ARG A 208 36.08 55.47 -98.50
N ARG A 209 36.47 56.52 -97.78
CA ARG A 209 35.65 57.10 -96.69
C ARG A 209 34.34 57.67 -97.22
N ARG A 210 34.32 58.30 -98.40
CA ARG A 210 33.08 58.74 -99.08
C ARG A 210 32.13 57.58 -99.34
N ALA A 211 32.62 56.46 -99.86
CA ALA A 211 31.81 55.26 -100.09
C ALA A 211 31.22 54.72 -98.78
N GLU A 212 32.01 54.71 -97.71
CA GLU A 212 31.56 54.29 -96.37
C GLU A 212 30.51 55.25 -95.77
N ILE A 213 30.68 56.57 -95.91
CA ILE A 213 29.70 57.59 -95.48
C ILE A 213 28.37 57.40 -96.24
N LEU A 214 28.42 57.15 -97.54
CA LEU A 214 27.23 56.93 -98.37
C LEU A 214 26.51 55.63 -97.97
N ALA A 215 27.25 54.57 -97.64
CA ALA A 215 26.69 53.28 -97.29
C ALA A 215 26.10 53.23 -95.87
N PHE A 216 26.59 54.06 -94.95
CA PHE A 216 26.26 53.96 -93.52
C PHE A 216 24.76 54.01 -93.20
N PRO A 217 23.95 54.97 -93.72
CA PRO A 217 22.52 55.02 -93.38
C PRO A 217 21.78 53.74 -93.77
N ALA A 218 22.08 53.17 -94.94
CA ALA A 218 21.50 51.90 -95.38
C ALA A 218 21.96 50.71 -94.51
N GLN A 219 23.20 50.72 -94.01
CA GLN A 219 23.65 49.72 -93.04
C GLN A 219 22.92 49.86 -91.71
N PHE A 220 22.65 51.08 -91.26
CA PHE A 220 21.88 51.34 -90.04
C PHE A 220 20.41 50.87 -90.19
N GLU A 221 19.76 51.09 -91.33
CA GLU A 221 18.39 50.59 -91.58
C GLU A 221 18.26 49.08 -91.47
N ARG A 222 19.25 48.34 -91.98
CA ARG A 222 19.25 46.87 -91.91
C ARG A 222 19.20 46.33 -90.49
N LEU A 223 19.63 47.11 -89.50
CA LEU A 223 19.63 46.71 -88.10
C LEU A 223 18.27 46.90 -87.42
N LYS A 224 17.33 47.63 -88.05
CA LYS A 224 16.02 47.97 -87.46
C LYS A 224 15.30 46.73 -86.95
N LEU A 225 15.24 45.65 -87.75
CA LEU A 225 14.50 44.45 -87.39
C LEU A 225 15.04 43.81 -86.10
N ALA A 226 16.37 43.69 -85.97
CA ALA A 226 17.00 43.10 -84.79
C ALA A 226 16.77 43.93 -83.53
N PHE A 227 16.84 45.26 -83.63
CA PHE A 227 16.58 46.15 -82.49
C PHE A 227 15.09 46.20 -82.12
N SER A 228 14.20 46.27 -83.12
CA SER A 228 12.75 46.28 -82.94
C SER A 228 12.27 45.02 -82.23
N GLU A 229 12.75 43.87 -82.70
CA GLU A 229 12.44 42.58 -82.07
C GLU A 229 13.00 42.50 -80.65
N PHE A 230 14.21 43.00 -80.41
CA PHE A 230 14.79 43.03 -79.07
C PHE A 230 13.95 43.89 -78.11
N VAL A 231 13.54 45.10 -78.53
CA VAL A 231 12.71 46.01 -77.73
C VAL A 231 11.34 45.40 -77.48
N GLY A 232 10.69 44.89 -78.53
CA GLY A 232 9.36 44.25 -78.43
C GLY A 232 9.38 43.02 -77.54
N ARG A 233 10.35 42.11 -77.73
CA ARG A 233 10.43 40.90 -76.91
C ARG A 233 10.89 41.19 -75.48
N THR A 234 11.68 42.23 -75.20
CA THR A 234 12.12 42.56 -73.83
C THR A 234 11.05 43.32 -73.03
N PHE A 235 10.37 44.27 -73.67
CA PHE A 235 9.45 45.22 -73.02
C PHE A 235 7.97 44.99 -73.38
N SER A 236 7.62 43.83 -73.94
CA SER A 236 6.23 43.44 -74.23
C SER A 236 5.39 43.20 -72.98
N GLU A 237 4.11 43.54 -73.09
CA GLU A 237 3.08 43.20 -72.11
C GLU A 237 2.89 41.68 -72.06
N SER A 238 3.14 41.08 -70.90
CA SER A 238 2.77 39.69 -70.61
C SER A 238 1.85 39.69 -69.42
N ARG A 239 0.73 38.95 -69.48
CA ARG A 239 -0.22 38.80 -68.37
C ARG A 239 0.42 38.36 -67.05
N PHE A 240 1.61 37.77 -67.12
CA PHE A 240 2.34 37.20 -65.99
C PHE A 240 3.53 38.05 -65.55
N HIS A 241 3.87 39.13 -66.26
CA HIS A 241 5.02 39.97 -65.95
C HIS A 241 4.65 41.44 -65.85
N ASP A 242 5.31 42.09 -64.92
CA ASP A 242 4.95 43.38 -64.39
C ASP A 242 5.58 44.49 -65.28
N HIS A 243 4.78 45.42 -65.84
CA HIS A 243 5.24 46.42 -66.83
C HIS A 243 6.59 47.08 -66.47
N TYR A 244 7.56 47.03 -67.38
CA TYR A 244 8.83 47.76 -67.27
C TYR A 244 8.69 49.10 -68.00
N LEU A 245 9.00 50.19 -67.31
CA LEU A 245 8.96 51.52 -67.89
C LEU A 245 10.21 51.74 -68.75
N LEU A 246 10.16 51.36 -70.03
CA LEU A 246 11.22 51.70 -70.97
C LEU A 246 11.17 53.21 -71.23
N ARG A 247 12.18 53.92 -70.74
CA ARG A 247 12.26 55.38 -70.82
C ARG A 247 12.83 55.85 -72.16
N GLY A 248 13.73 55.06 -72.77
CA GLY A 248 14.27 55.38 -74.09
C GLY A 248 15.32 54.37 -74.57
N VAL A 249 15.67 54.49 -75.84
CA VAL A 249 16.71 53.69 -76.52
C VAL A 249 17.76 54.62 -77.12
N TYR A 250 19.02 54.43 -76.77
CA TYR A 250 20.11 55.35 -77.11
C TYR A 250 21.31 54.61 -77.70
N PHE A 251 21.86 55.14 -78.78
CA PHE A 251 22.99 54.58 -79.51
C PHE A 251 24.27 55.29 -79.11
N THR A 252 25.28 54.53 -78.67
CA THR A 252 26.46 55.06 -78.00
C THR A 252 27.74 54.33 -78.42
N SER A 253 28.87 55.03 -78.39
CA SER A 253 30.19 54.45 -78.60
C SER A 253 31.18 54.98 -77.56
N GLY A 254 31.82 54.06 -76.84
CA GLY A 254 32.73 54.38 -75.73
C GLY A 254 34.19 54.57 -76.13
N THR A 255 34.67 53.89 -77.19
CA THR A 255 36.07 53.94 -77.67
C THR A 255 36.18 53.43 -79.11
N GLN A 256 36.96 54.08 -79.98
CA GLN A 256 37.42 53.53 -81.26
C GLN A 256 38.72 52.72 -81.06
N GLU A 257 38.84 51.56 -81.70
CA GLU A 257 40.00 50.66 -81.55
C GLU A 257 41.32 51.28 -82.05
N GLY A 258 42.26 51.53 -81.13
CA GLY A 258 43.68 51.75 -81.43
C GLY A 258 44.63 50.93 -80.54
N ALA A 259 44.16 50.35 -79.44
CA ALA A 259 45.00 49.71 -78.43
C ALA A 259 45.18 48.18 -78.59
N GLY A 260 44.38 47.54 -79.46
CA GLY A 260 44.44 46.08 -79.68
C GLY A 260 45.67 45.62 -80.46
N MET A 261 46.00 46.34 -81.54
CA MET A 261 47.14 46.02 -82.41
C MET A 261 48.49 46.18 -81.68
N GLN A 262 48.60 47.16 -80.77
CA GLN A 262 49.85 47.48 -80.09
C GLN A 262 50.24 46.44 -79.03
N ARG A 263 49.26 45.76 -78.40
CA ARG A 263 49.51 44.61 -77.53
C ARG A 263 50.00 43.39 -78.32
N ILE A 264 49.47 43.19 -79.53
CA ILE A 264 49.92 42.13 -80.44
C ILE A 264 51.34 42.44 -80.94
N MET A 265 51.62 43.68 -81.34
CA MET A 265 52.96 44.13 -81.73
C MET A 265 53.97 44.03 -80.57
N GLN A 266 53.57 44.33 -79.33
CA GLN A 266 54.41 44.14 -78.15
C GLN A 266 54.66 42.65 -77.85
N SER A 267 53.66 41.78 -78.01
CA SER A 267 53.85 40.33 -77.83
C SER A 267 54.68 39.69 -78.94
N MET A 268 54.60 40.20 -80.17
CA MET A 268 55.41 39.74 -81.31
C MET A 268 56.84 40.30 -81.27
N ALA A 269 57.04 41.54 -80.81
CA ALA A 269 58.37 42.13 -80.64
C ALA A 269 59.21 41.38 -79.59
N GLY A 270 58.58 40.87 -78.54
CA GLY A 270 59.23 40.01 -77.54
C GLY A 270 59.65 38.63 -78.06
N GLN A 271 59.02 38.12 -79.12
CA GLN A 271 59.38 36.83 -79.75
C GLN A 271 60.41 36.95 -80.87
N MET A 272 60.59 38.12 -81.49
CA MET A 272 61.52 38.35 -82.60
C MET A 272 62.80 39.14 -82.24
N GLY A 273 63.02 39.48 -80.97
CA GLY A 273 64.30 40.05 -80.50
C GLY A 273 64.57 41.50 -80.90
N PHE A 274 63.54 42.31 -81.17
CA PHE A 274 63.70 43.74 -81.45
C PHE A 274 63.81 44.58 -80.16
N SER A 275 64.63 45.63 -80.16
CA SER A 275 64.78 46.56 -79.03
C SER A 275 63.51 47.38 -78.79
N GLN A 276 63.15 47.52 -77.51
CA GLN A 276 61.91 48.16 -77.02
C GLN A 276 61.83 49.69 -77.25
N GLU A 277 62.85 50.33 -77.81
CA GLU A 277 62.93 51.79 -77.94
C GLU A 277 62.32 52.33 -79.25
N ALA A 278 62.10 51.49 -80.27
CA ALA A 278 61.55 51.93 -81.56
C ALA A 278 60.00 51.92 -81.65
N LEU A 279 59.29 51.54 -80.58
CA LEU A 279 57.82 51.38 -80.57
C LEU A 279 57.07 52.42 -79.72
N LEU A 280 57.75 53.44 -79.20
CA LEU A 280 57.15 54.50 -78.39
C LEU A 280 56.54 55.60 -79.28
N GLY A 281 55.43 55.28 -79.94
CA GLY A 281 54.46 56.26 -80.45
C GLY A 281 53.44 56.65 -79.37
N VAL A 282 53.12 57.94 -79.28
CA VAL A 282 52.15 58.54 -78.34
C VAL A 282 50.80 57.80 -78.39
N PRO A 283 50.19 57.44 -77.24
CA PRO A 283 48.90 56.76 -77.22
C PRO A 283 47.78 57.66 -77.75
N ALA A 284 47.06 57.20 -78.78
CA ALA A 284 45.85 57.85 -79.28
C ALA A 284 44.74 57.78 -78.21
N GLN A 285 44.25 58.92 -77.73
CA GLN A 285 43.06 58.99 -76.88
C GLN A 285 41.81 58.69 -77.73
N GLY A 286 41.09 57.62 -77.41
CA GLY A 286 39.86 57.24 -78.11
C GLY A 286 38.76 58.30 -77.96
N LYS A 287 38.07 58.63 -79.05
CA LYS A 287 36.91 59.54 -79.06
C LYS A 287 35.66 58.78 -78.60
N SER A 288 34.88 59.33 -77.67
CA SER A 288 33.54 58.82 -77.32
C SER A 288 32.44 59.60 -78.02
N TYR A 289 31.33 58.92 -78.31
CA TYR A 289 30.16 59.47 -78.99
C TYR A 289 28.88 59.17 -78.19
N PHE A 290 28.08 60.23 -78.03
CA PHE A 290 26.70 60.26 -77.57
C PHE A 290 26.43 59.80 -76.11
N LEU A 291 27.43 59.87 -75.24
CA LEU A 291 27.32 59.43 -73.84
C LEU A 291 27.11 60.56 -72.82
N ASN A 292 27.77 61.71 -72.99
CA ASN A 292 27.85 62.72 -71.93
C ASN A 292 26.49 63.37 -71.61
N SER A 293 25.84 63.99 -72.61
CA SER A 293 24.53 64.62 -72.41
C SER A 293 23.44 63.61 -72.07
N LEU A 294 23.61 62.33 -72.44
CA LEU A 294 22.65 61.29 -72.13
C LEU A 294 22.54 61.08 -70.61
N PHE A 295 23.67 60.97 -69.91
CA PHE A 295 23.64 60.83 -68.45
C PHE A 295 23.20 62.12 -67.76
N GLN A 296 23.80 63.26 -68.12
CA GLN A 296 23.57 64.53 -67.42
C GLN A 296 22.18 65.14 -67.68
N ASN A 297 21.69 65.08 -68.92
CA ASN A 297 20.48 65.81 -69.32
C ASN A 297 19.23 64.93 -69.39
N VAL A 298 19.38 63.60 -69.43
CA VAL A 298 18.24 62.67 -69.54
C VAL A 298 18.15 61.75 -68.33
N VAL A 299 19.18 60.93 -68.07
CA VAL A 299 19.08 59.86 -67.06
C VAL A 299 19.00 60.40 -65.62
N PHE A 300 19.87 61.35 -65.24
CA PHE A 300 19.95 61.84 -63.86
C PHE A 300 18.83 62.82 -63.45
N PRO A 301 18.40 63.77 -64.29
CA PRO A 301 17.29 64.67 -63.95
C PRO A 301 15.98 63.92 -63.66
N GLU A 302 15.77 62.77 -64.32
CA GLU A 302 14.59 61.92 -64.18
C GLU A 302 14.63 61.00 -62.93
N SER A 303 15.53 61.24 -61.98
CA SER A 303 15.71 60.37 -60.82
C SER A 303 14.48 60.19 -59.91
N GLU A 304 13.49 61.07 -60.00
CA GLU A 304 12.25 60.99 -59.23
C GLU A 304 11.18 60.09 -59.85
N LEU A 305 11.36 59.64 -61.10
CA LEU A 305 10.45 58.68 -61.75
C LEU A 305 10.42 57.31 -61.04
N ALA A 306 11.45 56.99 -60.26
CA ALA A 306 11.47 55.78 -59.45
C ALA A 306 10.47 55.83 -58.29
N GLY A 307 9.57 54.86 -58.26
CA GLY A 307 8.57 54.70 -57.20
C GLY A 307 9.20 54.35 -55.84
N ALA A 308 8.48 54.67 -54.76
CA ALA A 308 8.85 54.22 -53.42
C ALA A 308 8.40 52.77 -53.18
N ASN A 309 9.09 52.04 -52.28
CA ASN A 309 8.72 50.67 -51.94
C ASN A 309 7.33 50.63 -51.27
N ARG A 310 6.33 50.14 -52.00
CA ARG A 310 4.91 50.18 -51.59
C ARG A 310 4.67 49.43 -50.27
N ARG A 311 5.35 48.30 -50.06
CA ARG A 311 5.20 47.50 -48.83
C ARG A 311 5.74 48.24 -47.61
N TYR A 312 6.86 48.96 -47.76
CA TYR A 312 7.43 49.75 -46.67
C TYR A 312 6.56 50.95 -46.31
N GLU A 313 6.06 51.70 -47.30
CA GLU A 313 5.18 52.85 -47.04
C GLU A 313 3.81 52.44 -46.49
N SER A 314 3.26 51.30 -46.91
CA SER A 314 2.03 50.76 -46.30
C SER A 314 2.26 50.32 -44.85
N LYS A 315 3.40 49.70 -44.53
CA LYS A 315 3.77 49.38 -43.14
C LYS A 315 3.89 50.64 -42.29
N LEU A 316 4.50 51.70 -42.80
CA LEU A 316 4.65 52.96 -42.06
C LEU A 316 3.30 53.67 -41.86
N ARG A 317 2.42 53.63 -42.86
CA ARG A 317 1.05 54.16 -42.75
C ARG A 317 0.22 53.37 -41.74
N TRP A 318 0.26 52.04 -41.79
CA TRP A 318 -0.40 51.20 -40.78
C TRP A 318 0.19 51.42 -39.39
N ALA A 319 1.50 51.54 -39.24
CA ALA A 319 2.12 51.83 -37.95
C ALA A 319 1.68 53.18 -37.36
N ARG A 320 1.55 54.22 -38.20
CA ARG A 320 1.03 55.54 -37.78
C ARG A 320 -0.45 55.48 -37.41
N ASN A 321 -1.26 54.84 -38.23
CA ASN A 321 -2.70 54.72 -37.98
C ASN A 321 -2.99 53.85 -36.75
N LEU A 322 -2.24 52.77 -36.54
CA LEU A 322 -2.28 51.99 -35.30
C LEU A 322 -1.81 52.82 -34.11
N GLY A 323 -0.78 53.66 -34.27
CA GLY A 323 -0.33 54.58 -33.23
C GLY A 323 -1.42 55.59 -32.81
N TYR A 324 -2.08 56.23 -33.78
CA TYR A 324 -3.20 57.15 -33.50
C TYR A 324 -4.40 56.42 -32.87
N GLY A 325 -4.77 55.25 -33.41
CA GLY A 325 -5.82 54.42 -32.85
C GLY A 325 -5.52 53.97 -31.42
N ALA A 326 -4.29 53.54 -31.15
CA ALA A 326 -3.84 53.12 -29.81
C ALA A 326 -3.83 54.29 -28.82
N THR A 327 -3.48 55.50 -29.26
CA THR A 327 -3.48 56.69 -28.39
C THR A 327 -4.90 57.08 -28.00
N LEU A 328 -5.83 57.12 -28.95
CA LEU A 328 -7.24 57.44 -28.69
C LEU A 328 -7.90 56.35 -27.84
N ALA A 329 -7.69 55.08 -28.17
CA ALA A 329 -8.17 53.95 -27.38
C ALA A 329 -7.59 53.98 -25.96
N GLY A 330 -6.31 54.29 -25.81
CA GLY A 330 -5.65 54.41 -24.50
C GLY A 330 -6.22 55.53 -23.64
N ALA A 331 -6.44 56.72 -24.21
CA ALA A 331 -7.03 57.85 -23.47
C ALA A 331 -8.48 57.54 -23.02
N THR A 332 -9.26 56.93 -23.90
CA THR A 332 -10.65 56.53 -23.61
C THR A 332 -10.68 55.43 -22.55
N ALA A 333 -9.84 54.41 -22.69
CA ALA A 333 -9.69 53.33 -21.71
C ALA A 333 -9.27 53.88 -20.34
N THR A 334 -8.28 54.78 -20.28
CA THR A 334 -7.81 55.37 -19.02
C THR A 334 -8.92 56.14 -18.30
N THR A 335 -9.71 56.92 -19.05
CA THR A 335 -10.84 57.67 -18.47
C THR A 335 -11.92 56.74 -17.92
N VAL A 336 -12.24 55.66 -18.63
CA VAL A 336 -13.19 54.64 -18.18
C VAL A 336 -12.66 53.90 -16.95
N VAL A 337 -11.38 53.52 -16.95
CA VAL A 337 -10.70 52.87 -15.81
C VAL A 337 -10.77 53.75 -14.56
N TRP A 338 -10.41 55.04 -14.66
CA TRP A 338 -10.43 55.96 -13.52
C TRP A 338 -11.84 56.26 -13.00
N SER A 339 -12.82 56.48 -13.88
CA SER A 339 -14.21 56.72 -13.48
C SER A 339 -14.81 55.51 -12.76
N THR A 340 -14.54 54.31 -13.29
CA THR A 340 -14.99 53.05 -12.67
C THR A 340 -14.29 52.81 -11.33
N SER A 341 -12.97 53.05 -11.27
CA SER A 341 -12.19 52.93 -10.04
C SER A 341 -12.66 53.89 -8.95
N TYR A 342 -12.99 55.12 -9.29
CA TYR A 342 -13.54 56.10 -8.34
C TYR A 342 -14.89 55.63 -7.77
N GLY A 343 -15.86 55.29 -8.63
CA GLY A 343 -17.19 54.87 -8.17
C GLY A 343 -17.18 53.57 -7.35
N LEU A 344 -16.31 52.62 -7.70
CA LEU A 344 -16.12 51.39 -6.92
C LEU A 344 -15.46 51.66 -5.56
N ASN A 345 -14.48 52.56 -5.49
CA ASN A 345 -13.86 52.94 -4.20
C ASN A 345 -14.86 53.69 -3.30
N GLU A 346 -15.65 54.61 -3.86
CA GLU A 346 -16.67 55.36 -3.11
C GLU A 346 -17.78 54.46 -2.55
N SER A 347 -18.31 53.54 -3.36
CA SER A 347 -19.31 52.56 -2.92
C SER A 347 -18.78 51.66 -1.79
N ARG A 348 -17.51 51.25 -1.86
CA ARG A 348 -16.87 50.44 -0.81
C ARG A 348 -16.63 51.24 0.47
N LEU A 349 -16.29 52.52 0.40
CA LEU A 349 -16.20 53.40 1.58
C LEU A 349 -17.56 53.53 2.28
N ASN A 350 -18.68 53.59 1.54
CA ASN A 350 -20.01 53.60 2.14
C ASN A 350 -20.35 52.26 2.84
N ASN A 351 -19.91 51.13 2.29
CA ASN A 351 -20.05 49.83 2.96
C ASN A 351 -19.19 49.75 4.24
N VAL A 352 -18.01 50.38 4.24
CA VAL A 352 -17.18 50.51 5.45
C VAL A 352 -17.92 51.28 6.53
N GLU A 353 -18.54 52.41 6.19
CA GLU A 353 -19.34 53.17 7.15
C GLU A 353 -20.50 52.34 7.72
N THR A 354 -21.18 51.57 6.88
CA THR A 354 -22.31 50.72 7.29
C THR A 354 -21.88 49.63 8.27
N HIS A 355 -20.78 48.90 7.99
CA HIS A 355 -20.30 47.85 8.88
C HIS A 355 -19.68 48.41 10.17
N LEU A 356 -19.10 49.62 10.13
CA LEU A 356 -18.61 50.30 11.34
C LEU A 356 -19.76 50.65 12.29
N GLN A 357 -20.87 51.18 11.77
CA GLN A 357 -22.07 51.45 12.57
C GLN A 357 -22.66 50.16 13.19
N GLN A 358 -22.66 49.05 12.43
CA GLN A 358 -23.09 47.74 12.94
C GLN A 358 -22.19 47.23 14.07
N TYR A 359 -20.86 47.37 13.93
CA TYR A 359 -19.91 47.02 14.98
C TYR A 359 -20.15 47.84 16.26
N GLU A 360 -20.27 49.16 16.16
CA GLU A 360 -20.49 50.03 17.33
C GLU A 360 -21.80 49.69 18.05
N GLN A 361 -22.87 49.43 17.30
CA GLN A 361 -24.16 49.05 17.86
C GLN A 361 -24.08 47.70 18.59
N GLN A 362 -23.44 46.69 17.98
CA GLN A 362 -23.34 45.35 18.57
C GLN A 362 -22.37 45.30 19.76
N ARG A 363 -21.25 46.03 19.70
CA ARG A 363 -20.28 46.12 20.81
C ARG A 363 -20.92 46.68 22.08
N SER A 364 -21.86 47.62 21.95
CA SER A 364 -22.60 48.18 23.10
C SER A 364 -23.47 47.17 23.85
N LEU A 365 -23.75 46.00 23.26
CA LEU A 365 -24.59 44.94 23.83
C LEU A 365 -23.78 43.86 24.57
N ILE A 366 -22.45 43.85 24.47
CA ILE A 366 -21.59 42.86 25.13
C ILE A 366 -21.33 43.30 26.58
N ASN A 367 -21.46 42.37 27.53
CA ASN A 367 -21.03 42.57 28.91
C ASN A 367 -19.72 41.81 29.20
N GLU A 368 -19.06 42.08 30.34
CA GLU A 368 -17.80 41.42 30.73
C GLU A 368 -17.91 39.88 30.92
N ARG A 369 -19.12 39.32 30.91
CA ARG A 369 -19.38 37.87 31.05
C ARG A 369 -19.86 37.21 29.75
N ALA A 370 -19.74 37.89 28.62
CA ALA A 370 -20.19 37.36 27.34
C ALA A 370 -19.37 36.13 26.94
N GLY A 371 -20.06 35.09 26.47
CA GLY A 371 -19.43 33.91 25.89
C GLY A 371 -18.84 34.21 24.50
N PRO A 372 -17.92 33.36 24.01
CA PRO A 372 -17.27 33.55 22.71
C PRO A 372 -18.28 33.61 21.55
N GLU A 373 -19.45 32.98 21.67
CA GLU A 373 -20.54 33.06 20.70
C GLU A 373 -21.15 34.46 20.57
N GLN A 374 -21.23 35.22 21.66
CA GLN A 374 -21.73 36.60 21.64
C GLN A 374 -20.65 37.55 21.11
N VAL A 375 -19.39 37.33 21.50
CA VAL A 375 -18.26 38.13 21.00
C VAL A 375 -18.04 37.92 19.49
N VAL A 376 -18.21 36.71 18.97
CA VAL A 376 -18.10 36.47 17.53
C VAL A 376 -19.14 37.25 16.73
N THR A 377 -20.36 37.40 17.25
CA THR A 377 -21.37 38.19 16.52
C THR A 377 -20.98 39.65 16.35
N THR A 378 -20.21 40.22 17.28
CA THR A 378 -19.72 41.60 17.22
C THR A 378 -18.43 41.74 16.42
N LEU A 379 -17.62 40.67 16.35
CA LEU A 379 -16.42 40.61 15.53
C LEU A 379 -16.71 40.37 14.04
N GLN A 380 -17.90 39.84 13.70
CA GLN A 380 -18.29 39.59 12.32
C GLN A 380 -18.28 40.87 11.45
N PRO A 381 -18.89 42.01 11.85
CA PRO A 381 -18.78 43.25 11.09
C PRO A 381 -17.34 43.76 10.95
N LEU A 382 -16.47 43.61 11.96
CA LEU A 382 -15.05 43.97 11.86
C LEU A 382 -14.27 43.08 10.88
N LEU A 383 -14.57 41.78 10.87
CA LEU A 383 -14.01 40.85 9.91
C LEU A 383 -14.49 41.17 8.49
N ALA A 384 -15.79 41.46 8.32
CA ALA A 384 -16.35 41.92 7.06
C ALA A 384 -15.69 43.23 6.60
N LEU A 385 -15.43 44.19 7.51
CA LEU A 385 -14.71 45.45 7.24
C LEU A 385 -13.32 45.23 6.67
N ARG A 386 -12.55 44.33 7.29
CA ARG A 386 -11.24 43.92 6.78
C ARG A 386 -11.36 43.39 5.34
N ASP A 387 -12.46 42.71 5.06
CA ASP A 387 -12.69 42.00 3.82
C ASP A 387 -13.44 42.82 2.74
N VAL A 388 -14.00 44.01 3.07
CA VAL A 388 -14.63 44.95 2.10
C VAL A 388 -13.64 45.36 1.00
N TYR A 389 -12.37 45.49 1.37
CA TYR A 389 -11.25 45.72 0.46
C TYR A 389 -10.41 44.45 0.31
N GLN A 390 -11.03 43.33 -0.05
CA GLN A 390 -10.32 42.20 -0.65
C GLN A 390 -10.24 42.37 -2.17
N PRO A 391 -9.07 42.72 -2.73
CA PRO A 391 -8.89 42.65 -4.17
C PRO A 391 -8.78 41.18 -4.59
N PRO A 392 -9.37 40.76 -5.72
CA PRO A 392 -8.74 39.74 -6.54
C PRO A 392 -7.33 40.28 -6.85
N LYS A 393 -6.28 39.51 -6.56
CA LYS A 393 -4.87 39.97 -6.56
C LYS A 393 -4.38 40.68 -7.84
N ASP A 394 -5.18 40.70 -8.92
CA ASP A 394 -4.89 41.32 -10.21
C ASP A 394 -5.99 42.26 -10.76
N SER A 395 -6.93 42.75 -9.93
CA SER A 395 -8.03 43.62 -10.42
C SER A 395 -7.61 45.08 -10.64
N TRP A 396 -7.27 45.41 -11.87
CA TRP A 396 -7.00 46.77 -12.36
C TRP A 396 -8.15 47.77 -12.14
N GLU A 397 -9.36 47.27 -11.91
CA GLU A 397 -10.60 48.06 -11.75
C GLU A 397 -10.56 49.01 -10.55
N ILE A 398 -9.78 48.73 -9.50
CA ILE A 398 -9.77 49.49 -8.24
C ILE A 398 -8.38 50.11 -7.98
N GLY A 399 -7.32 49.54 -8.59
CA GLY A 399 -5.91 49.85 -8.33
C GLY A 399 -5.30 50.97 -9.17
N ALA A 400 -6.09 51.77 -9.88
CA ALA A 400 -5.60 52.80 -10.80
C ALA A 400 -5.06 54.08 -10.12
N GLY A 401 -4.40 53.92 -8.95
CA GLY A 401 -3.85 55.01 -8.13
C GLY A 401 -4.83 55.67 -7.15
N LEU A 402 -6.11 55.25 -7.15
CA LEU A 402 -7.18 55.77 -6.29
C LEU A 402 -7.59 54.81 -5.16
N TYR A 403 -6.86 53.70 -5.01
CA TYR A 403 -7.15 52.68 -4.00
C TYR A 403 -6.88 53.20 -2.59
N GLN A 404 -7.92 53.22 -1.74
CA GLN A 404 -7.82 53.57 -0.32
C GLN A 404 -7.86 52.34 0.61
N GLY A 405 -7.96 51.14 0.03
CA GLY A 405 -8.16 49.91 0.78
C GLY A 405 -6.98 49.52 1.68
N ASP A 406 -5.73 49.88 1.37
CA ASP A 406 -4.59 49.57 2.24
C ASP A 406 -4.66 50.32 3.58
N ALA A 407 -5.04 51.60 3.55
CA ALA A 407 -5.21 52.42 4.76
C ALA A 407 -6.41 51.95 5.59
N VAL A 408 -7.53 51.63 4.94
CA VAL A 408 -8.76 51.19 5.63
C VAL A 408 -8.64 49.75 6.14
N SER A 409 -8.12 48.81 5.34
CA SER A 409 -7.95 47.41 5.74
C SER A 409 -6.88 47.26 6.81
N SER A 410 -5.81 48.06 6.81
CA SER A 410 -4.80 48.02 7.87
C SER A 410 -5.34 48.54 9.19
N ALA A 411 -6.14 49.62 9.18
CA ALA A 411 -6.83 50.12 10.36
C ALA A 411 -7.89 49.13 10.88
N ALA A 412 -8.71 48.57 9.99
CA ALA A 412 -9.72 47.55 10.33
C ALA A 412 -9.08 46.26 10.86
N ALA A 413 -7.96 45.82 10.26
CA ALA A 413 -7.21 44.67 10.74
C ALA A 413 -6.57 44.92 12.12
N ALA A 414 -6.10 46.13 12.39
CA ALA A 414 -5.56 46.49 13.70
C ALA A 414 -6.64 46.47 14.79
N GLU A 415 -7.82 47.03 14.51
CA GLU A 415 -8.96 47.02 15.44
C GLU A 415 -9.49 45.59 15.65
N TYR A 416 -9.64 44.81 14.57
CA TYR A 416 -10.06 43.41 14.63
C TYR A 416 -9.09 42.53 15.44
N ARG A 417 -7.77 42.73 15.29
CA ARG A 417 -6.77 42.04 16.13
C ARG A 417 -6.91 42.42 17.60
N THR A 418 -7.10 43.70 17.89
CA THR A 418 -7.28 44.18 19.27
C THR A 418 -8.53 43.57 19.90
N ALA A 419 -9.64 43.53 19.19
CA ALA A 419 -10.89 42.94 19.66
C ALA A 419 -10.79 41.40 19.82
N LEU A 420 -10.05 40.71 18.94
CA LEU A 420 -9.75 39.28 19.13
C LEU A 420 -8.91 39.01 20.40
N MET A 421 -7.92 39.85 20.68
CA MET A 421 -7.04 39.68 21.85
C MET A 421 -7.72 40.08 23.17
N GLN A 422 -8.50 41.16 23.19
CA GLN A 422 -9.08 41.70 24.42
C GLN A 422 -10.44 41.07 24.75
N GLU A 423 -11.29 40.86 23.74
CA GLU A 423 -12.67 40.44 23.93
C GLU A 423 -12.82 38.93 23.69
N PHE A 424 -12.35 38.41 22.54
CA PHE A 424 -12.56 36.99 22.18
C PHE A 424 -11.70 36.02 22.98
N LEU A 425 -10.41 36.31 23.13
CA LEU A 425 -9.50 35.47 23.92
C LEU A 425 -9.93 35.40 25.40
N SER A 426 -10.36 36.52 25.99
CA SER A 426 -10.92 36.57 27.35
C SER A 426 -12.21 35.73 27.46
N ALA A 427 -13.09 35.80 26.46
CA ALA A 427 -14.30 34.99 26.42
C ALA A 427 -14.01 33.49 26.30
N LEU A 428 -12.98 33.09 25.52
CA LEU A 428 -12.50 31.72 25.45
C LEU A 428 -11.96 31.24 26.80
N GLN A 429 -11.16 32.07 27.48
CA GLN A 429 -10.63 31.73 28.80
C GLN A 429 -11.75 31.54 29.83
N ASN A 430 -12.78 32.40 29.82
CA ASN A 430 -13.96 32.27 30.67
C ASN A 430 -14.80 31.02 30.34
N GLN A 431 -14.98 30.69 29.06
CA GLN A 431 -15.66 29.46 28.65
C GLN A 431 -14.94 28.23 29.18
N MET A 432 -13.62 28.18 29.05
CA MET A 432 -12.77 27.07 29.50
C MET A 432 -12.76 26.98 31.04
N ALA A 433 -12.74 28.12 31.75
CA ALA A 433 -12.88 28.14 33.20
C ALA A 433 -14.24 27.56 33.64
N SER A 434 -15.33 27.92 32.95
CA SER A 434 -16.66 27.35 33.22
C SER A 434 -16.72 25.85 32.94
N GLN A 435 -16.03 25.35 31.89
CA GLN A 435 -15.95 23.92 31.59
C GLN A 435 -15.26 23.14 32.72
N LEU A 436 -14.16 23.67 33.24
CA LEU A 436 -13.41 23.06 34.36
C LEU A 436 -14.25 23.00 35.64
N GLN A 437 -15.09 24.01 35.89
CA GLN A 437 -15.99 24.01 37.04
C GLN A 437 -17.17 23.03 36.89
N GLN A 438 -17.72 22.88 35.69
CA GLN A 438 -18.92 22.05 35.46
C GLN A 438 -18.64 20.55 35.34
N ASN A 439 -17.43 20.16 34.94
CA ASN A 439 -17.10 18.76 34.63
C ASN A 439 -16.17 18.11 35.67
N GLN A 440 -16.26 18.53 36.94
CA GLN A 440 -15.38 18.02 38.01
C GLN A 440 -15.45 16.50 38.22
N ASP A 441 -16.52 15.84 37.75
CA ASP A 441 -16.73 14.40 37.89
C ASP A 441 -16.09 13.56 36.75
N LEU A 442 -15.44 14.19 35.75
CA LEU A 442 -14.87 13.52 34.58
C LEU A 442 -13.35 13.73 34.47
N PRO A 443 -12.51 12.93 35.15
CA PRO A 443 -11.06 13.14 35.21
C PRO A 443 -10.35 13.17 33.85
N GLU A 444 -10.74 12.32 32.90
CA GLU A 444 -10.16 12.31 31.54
C GLU A 444 -10.45 13.60 30.78
N TYR A 445 -11.67 14.13 30.91
CA TYR A 445 -12.06 15.40 30.31
C TYR A 445 -11.31 16.58 30.96
N LEU A 446 -11.21 16.57 32.30
CA LEU A 446 -10.53 17.63 33.06
C LEU A 446 -9.06 17.77 32.72
N HIS A 447 -8.34 16.67 32.41
CA HIS A 447 -6.93 16.76 32.03
C HIS A 447 -6.75 17.57 30.75
N HIS A 448 -7.51 17.22 29.72
CA HIS A 448 -7.44 17.87 28.42
C HIS A 448 -7.98 19.31 28.45
N ALA A 449 -9.09 19.54 29.17
CA ALA A 449 -9.65 20.87 29.39
C ALA A 449 -8.66 21.78 30.14
N LEU A 450 -7.97 21.25 31.17
CA LEU A 450 -7.01 22.01 31.96
C LEU A 450 -5.75 22.31 31.15
N LYS A 451 -5.27 21.35 30.35
CA LYS A 451 -4.16 21.55 29.41
C LYS A 451 -4.47 22.71 28.46
N ALA A 452 -5.62 22.68 27.78
CA ALA A 452 -6.02 23.74 26.87
C ALA A 452 -6.24 25.10 27.57
N TYR A 453 -6.82 25.12 28.78
CA TYR A 453 -6.98 26.34 29.59
C TYR A 453 -5.63 26.98 29.96
N LEU A 454 -4.66 26.16 30.38
CA LEU A 454 -3.33 26.64 30.72
C LEU A 454 -2.54 27.05 29.47
N MET A 455 -2.70 26.37 28.33
CA MET A 455 -2.09 26.77 27.04
C MET A 455 -2.57 28.13 26.56
N LEU A 456 -3.86 28.47 26.75
CA LEU A 456 -4.38 29.81 26.44
C LEU A 456 -3.80 30.89 27.37
N SER A 457 -3.48 30.52 28.61
CA SER A 457 -2.96 31.44 29.63
C SER A 457 -1.43 31.59 29.60
N LEU A 458 -0.70 30.56 29.13
CA LEU A 458 0.76 30.48 29.05
C LEU A 458 1.23 30.31 27.59
N PRO A 459 1.48 31.41 26.86
CA PRO A 459 1.85 31.38 25.44
C PRO A 459 3.10 30.56 25.14
N GLU A 460 4.06 30.47 26.08
CA GLU A 460 5.29 29.68 25.94
C GLU A 460 5.04 28.16 25.84
N ARG A 461 3.87 27.69 26.28
CA ARG A 461 3.46 26.28 26.25
C ARG A 461 2.32 26.02 25.27
N LEU A 462 1.96 27.01 24.43
CA LEU A 462 0.83 26.93 23.51
C LEU A 462 1.12 25.98 22.34
N ASP A 463 0.41 24.85 22.31
CA ASP A 463 0.24 24.06 21.09
C ASP A 463 -1.04 24.52 20.37
N LYS A 464 -0.85 25.20 19.23
CA LYS A 464 -1.94 25.77 18.43
C LYS A 464 -2.88 24.68 17.90
N GLN A 465 -2.34 23.54 17.48
CA GLN A 465 -3.13 22.46 16.89
C GLN A 465 -3.96 21.75 17.98
N TYR A 466 -3.39 21.58 19.18
CA TYR A 466 -4.10 21.00 20.31
C TYR A 466 -5.30 21.84 20.75
N VAL A 467 -5.09 23.14 20.99
CA VAL A 467 -6.16 24.07 21.41
C VAL A 467 -7.24 24.21 20.33
N GLU A 468 -6.84 24.26 19.06
CA GLU A 468 -7.76 24.30 17.93
C GLU A 468 -8.65 23.05 17.86
N THR A 469 -8.04 21.87 17.97
CA THR A 469 -8.77 20.59 17.92
C THR A 469 -9.75 20.47 19.08
N TRP A 470 -9.33 20.87 20.28
CA TRP A 470 -10.16 20.84 21.49
C TRP A 470 -11.39 21.74 21.37
N LEU A 471 -11.20 23.03 21.05
CA LEU A 471 -12.29 24.01 20.95
C LEU A 471 -13.25 23.69 19.80
N ARG A 472 -12.73 23.25 18.64
CA ARG A 472 -13.57 22.79 17.52
C ARG A 472 -14.44 21.60 17.91
N ALA A 473 -13.88 20.62 18.63
CA ALA A 473 -14.64 19.45 19.09
C ALA A 473 -15.73 19.84 20.10
N ASP A 474 -15.42 20.75 21.03
CA ASP A 474 -16.37 21.28 22.00
C ASP A 474 -17.52 22.05 21.33
N TRP A 475 -17.23 22.96 20.40
CA TRP A 475 -18.26 23.70 19.67
C TRP A 475 -19.08 22.83 18.72
N ARG A 476 -18.47 21.81 18.09
CA ARG A 476 -19.21 20.83 17.30
C ARG A 476 -20.27 20.11 18.13
N ASN A 477 -19.95 19.79 19.38
CA ASN A 477 -20.86 19.11 20.29
C ASN A 477 -21.94 20.06 20.85
N ARG A 478 -21.60 21.31 21.19
CA ARG A 478 -22.56 22.28 21.77
C ARG A 478 -23.50 22.93 20.77
N HIS A 479 -23.04 23.12 19.54
CA HIS A 479 -23.74 23.87 18.52
C HIS A 479 -24.07 23.01 17.30
N ALA A 480 -24.24 21.69 17.47
CA ALA A 480 -24.47 20.73 16.37
C ALA A 480 -25.55 21.18 15.38
N ASP A 481 -26.58 21.88 15.87
CA ASP A 481 -27.75 22.33 15.10
C ASP A 481 -27.55 23.69 14.40
N GLN A 482 -26.41 24.36 14.62
CA GLN A 482 -26.14 25.74 14.20
C GLN A 482 -24.78 25.84 13.46
N PRO A 483 -24.69 25.28 12.23
CA PRO A 483 -23.41 25.21 11.49
C PRO A 483 -22.82 26.58 11.18
N GLU A 484 -23.65 27.60 10.94
CA GLU A 484 -23.20 28.97 10.67
C GLU A 484 -22.44 29.60 11.85
N LYS A 485 -22.87 29.32 13.09
CA LYS A 485 -22.16 29.80 14.29
C LYS A 485 -20.86 29.03 14.53
N GLN A 486 -20.85 27.72 14.27
CA GLN A 486 -19.64 26.92 14.36
C GLN A 486 -18.57 27.43 13.38
N GLU A 487 -18.96 27.71 12.14
CA GLU A 487 -18.03 28.21 11.13
C GLU A 487 -17.47 29.58 11.51
N ALA A 488 -18.31 30.49 12.01
CA ALA A 488 -17.86 31.79 12.50
C ALA A 488 -16.85 31.63 13.66
N LEU A 489 -17.18 30.85 14.69
CA LEU A 489 -16.29 30.57 15.83
C LEU A 489 -14.95 29.99 15.38
N ASN A 490 -14.98 29.01 14.47
CA ASN A 490 -13.78 28.40 13.91
C ASN A 490 -12.94 29.40 13.11
N GLN A 491 -13.57 30.25 12.29
CA GLN A 491 -12.89 31.28 11.51
C GLN A 491 -12.16 32.28 12.40
N HIS A 492 -12.81 32.78 13.46
CA HIS A 492 -12.19 33.69 14.42
C HIS A 492 -11.10 33.00 15.26
N LEU A 493 -11.28 31.73 15.63
CA LEU A 493 -10.28 30.94 16.35
C LEU A 493 -8.99 30.74 15.53
N THR A 494 -9.10 30.38 14.25
CA THR A 494 -7.93 30.26 13.37
C THR A 494 -7.20 31.59 13.22
N GLN A 495 -7.93 32.71 13.14
CA GLN A 495 -7.31 34.05 13.07
C GLN A 495 -6.61 34.41 14.37
N LEU A 496 -7.21 34.13 15.54
CA LEU A 496 -6.59 34.34 16.85
C LEU A 496 -5.29 33.52 17.00
N LEU A 497 -5.33 32.22 16.70
CA LEU A 497 -4.18 31.31 16.81
C LEU A 497 -3.02 31.69 15.86
N ALA A 498 -3.28 32.42 14.78
CA ALA A 498 -2.24 32.95 13.91
C ALA A 498 -1.44 34.10 14.57
N MET A 499 -1.93 34.67 15.68
CA MET A 499 -1.30 35.77 16.41
C MET A 499 -0.50 35.25 17.62
N GLU A 500 0.31 36.14 18.19
CA GLU A 500 0.97 35.95 19.47
C GLU A 500 0.36 36.92 20.48
N TRP A 501 0.10 36.45 21.70
CA TRP A 501 -0.48 37.25 22.79
C TRP A 501 0.35 37.11 24.08
N PRO A 502 0.34 38.11 24.98
CA PRO A 502 1.01 38.02 26.26
C PRO A 502 0.32 37.01 27.19
N ALA A 503 1.04 36.53 28.21
CA ALA A 503 0.47 35.64 29.21
C ALA A 503 -0.74 36.28 29.92
N LEU A 504 -1.83 35.53 30.01
CA LEU A 504 -3.05 35.97 30.67
C LEU A 504 -3.04 35.53 32.13
N ALA A 505 -3.71 36.30 33.00
CA ALA A 505 -3.94 35.87 34.37
C ALA A 505 -4.85 34.63 34.37
N SER A 506 -4.36 33.50 34.86
CA SER A 506 -5.16 32.29 35.09
C SER A 506 -5.76 32.30 36.50
N ASP A 507 -6.93 31.69 36.66
CA ASP A 507 -7.54 31.45 37.96
C ASP A 507 -6.76 30.36 38.68
N THR A 508 -5.81 30.78 39.53
CA THR A 508 -4.93 29.87 40.26
C THR A 508 -5.68 28.94 41.22
N GLU A 509 -6.86 29.35 41.71
CA GLU A 509 -7.67 28.53 42.60
C GLU A 509 -8.35 27.39 41.82
N LEU A 510 -8.96 27.71 40.67
CA LEU A 510 -9.57 26.73 39.78
C LEU A 510 -8.57 25.70 39.25
N VAL A 511 -7.36 26.16 38.88
CA VAL A 511 -6.28 25.28 38.42
C VAL A 511 -5.89 24.29 39.51
N GLU A 512 -5.68 24.74 40.75
CA GLU A 512 -5.31 23.85 41.85
C GLU A 512 -6.45 22.91 42.28
N GLN A 513 -7.70 23.37 42.26
CA GLN A 513 -8.87 22.52 42.50
C GLN A 513 -8.95 21.39 41.46
N THR A 514 -8.80 21.71 40.18
CA THR A 514 -8.81 20.72 39.09
C THR A 514 -7.65 19.74 39.20
N ARG A 515 -6.43 20.23 39.48
CA ARG A 515 -5.25 19.38 39.70
C ARG A 515 -5.42 18.42 40.88
N ARG A 516 -6.18 18.78 41.92
CA ARG A 516 -6.45 17.88 43.04
C ARG A 516 -7.34 16.70 42.63
N VAL A 517 -8.32 16.92 41.76
CA VAL A 517 -9.18 15.85 41.21
C VAL A 517 -8.36 14.92 40.31
N LEU A 518 -7.53 15.48 39.42
CA LEU A 518 -6.66 14.70 38.53
C LEU A 518 -5.64 13.81 39.28
N ARG A 519 -5.25 14.20 40.50
CA ARG A 519 -4.33 13.43 41.35
C ARG A 519 -4.99 12.26 42.10
N GLN A 520 -6.31 12.08 42.03
CA GLN A 520 -7.03 11.01 42.76
C GLN A 520 -7.02 9.65 42.05
N VAL A 521 -6.75 9.59 40.74
CA VAL A 521 -6.64 8.34 39.96
C VAL A 521 -5.16 8.09 39.62
N PRO A 522 -4.59 6.89 39.87
CA PRO A 522 -3.22 6.59 39.49
C PRO A 522 -3.00 6.75 37.98
N LEU A 523 -2.07 7.62 37.60
CA LEU A 523 -1.77 7.95 36.21
C LEU A 523 -1.38 6.73 35.35
N ALA A 524 -0.67 5.76 35.95
CA ALA A 524 -0.32 4.50 35.30
C ALA A 524 -1.56 3.71 34.84
N GLN A 525 -2.66 3.74 35.61
CA GLN A 525 -3.91 3.06 35.25
C GLN A 525 -4.61 3.72 34.06
N GLN A 526 -4.62 5.05 34.01
CA GLN A 526 -5.23 5.80 32.91
C GLN A 526 -4.45 5.58 31.60
N ILE A 527 -3.13 5.63 31.66
CA ILE A 527 -2.27 5.39 30.48
C ILE A 527 -2.44 3.96 29.98
N TYR A 528 -2.49 2.99 30.89
CA TYR A 528 -2.71 1.59 30.50
C TYR A 528 -4.06 1.39 29.81
N ALA A 529 -5.14 1.97 30.33
CA ALA A 529 -6.46 1.92 29.69
C ALA A 529 -6.45 2.58 28.30
N SER A 530 -5.78 3.72 28.16
CA SER A 530 -5.61 4.39 26.86
C SER A 530 -4.84 3.54 25.84
N LEU A 531 -3.78 2.84 26.27
CA LEU A 531 -3.03 1.91 25.42
C LEU A 531 -3.92 0.75 24.93
N GLN A 532 -4.78 0.20 25.81
CA GLN A 532 -5.74 -0.84 25.43
C GLN A 532 -6.76 -0.33 24.40
N ASP A 533 -7.29 0.88 24.57
CA ASP A 533 -8.25 1.45 23.63
C ASP A 533 -7.61 1.81 22.28
N LYS A 534 -6.38 2.35 22.27
CA LYS A 534 -5.61 2.56 21.02
C LYS A 534 -5.36 1.24 20.29
N ALA A 535 -5.05 0.15 21.02
CA ALA A 535 -4.87 -1.17 20.41
C ALA A 535 -6.17 -1.69 19.79
N ARG A 536 -7.33 -1.47 20.44
CA ARG A 536 -8.65 -1.86 19.91
C ARG A 536 -9.02 -1.09 18.64
N GLN A 537 -8.67 0.19 18.55
CA GLN A 537 -8.96 1.02 17.38
C GLN A 537 -8.22 0.60 16.10
N GLN A 538 -7.14 -0.18 16.21
CA GLN A 538 -6.45 -0.72 15.03
C GLN A 538 -7.21 -1.89 14.37
N GLU A 539 -8.29 -2.38 14.99
CA GLU A 539 -9.07 -3.56 14.56
C GLU A 539 -8.24 -4.81 14.15
N PRO A 540 -7.17 -5.19 14.87
CA PRO A 540 -6.42 -6.39 14.54
C PRO A 540 -7.23 -7.66 14.85
N MET A 541 -7.03 -8.71 14.05
CA MET A 541 -7.62 -10.03 14.33
C MET A 541 -7.07 -10.59 15.64
N ASN A 542 -7.96 -10.96 16.57
CA ASN A 542 -7.54 -11.63 17.79
C ASN A 542 -6.93 -13.00 17.48
N TYR A 543 -5.93 -13.39 18.26
CA TYR A 543 -5.27 -14.67 18.15
C TYR A 543 -6.16 -15.81 18.69
N ARG A 544 -6.20 -16.94 17.98
CA ARG A 544 -6.89 -18.16 18.40
C ARG A 544 -6.21 -19.39 17.82
N PHE A 545 -5.98 -20.43 18.63
CA PHE A 545 -5.19 -21.61 18.24
C PHE A 545 -5.72 -22.32 16.98
N ASP A 546 -7.03 -22.47 16.82
CA ASP A 546 -7.67 -23.10 15.65
C ASP A 546 -7.51 -22.30 14.36
N THR A 547 -7.48 -20.98 14.45
CA THR A 547 -7.25 -20.13 13.27
C THR A 547 -5.81 -20.17 12.77
N GLN A 548 -4.84 -20.34 13.68
CA GLN A 548 -3.41 -20.31 13.37
C GLN A 548 -2.86 -21.70 13.01
N ILE A 549 -3.25 -22.73 13.76
CA ILE A 549 -2.77 -24.11 13.53
C ILE A 549 -3.53 -24.78 12.39
N GLY A 550 -4.80 -24.39 12.17
CA GLY A 550 -5.71 -24.97 11.20
C GLY A 550 -6.72 -25.94 11.82
N HIS A 551 -7.57 -26.53 10.97
CA HIS A 551 -8.70 -27.35 11.42
C HIS A 551 -8.28 -28.62 12.19
N ASP A 552 -7.05 -29.10 12.00
CA ASP A 552 -6.54 -30.34 12.61
C ASP A 552 -6.55 -30.29 14.15
N VAL A 553 -6.47 -29.10 14.75
CA VAL A 553 -6.50 -28.94 16.21
C VAL A 553 -7.81 -29.42 16.84
N HIS A 554 -8.93 -29.38 16.10
CA HIS A 554 -10.23 -29.83 16.58
C HIS A 554 -10.35 -31.35 16.70
N TYR A 555 -9.52 -32.12 15.98
CA TYR A 555 -9.49 -33.58 16.14
C TYR A 555 -8.84 -34.02 17.46
N VAL A 556 -8.00 -33.17 18.05
CA VAL A 556 -7.27 -33.46 19.29
C VAL A 556 -7.88 -32.73 20.49
N PHE A 557 -8.25 -31.46 20.33
CA PHE A 557 -8.78 -30.62 21.41
C PHE A 557 -10.27 -30.32 21.21
N ALA A 558 -11.01 -30.39 22.32
CA ALA A 558 -12.43 -30.11 22.42
C ALA A 558 -12.68 -28.76 23.10
N GLY A 559 -13.83 -28.16 22.80
CA GLY A 559 -14.28 -26.91 23.40
C GLY A 559 -14.09 -25.70 22.51
N GLU A 560 -14.50 -24.54 23.02
CA GLU A 560 -14.27 -23.26 22.37
C GLU A 560 -12.85 -22.77 22.65
N PHE A 561 -12.09 -22.50 21.60
CA PHE A 561 -10.76 -21.92 21.73
C PHE A 561 -10.88 -20.47 22.19
N GLN A 562 -10.27 -20.15 23.33
CA GLN A 562 -10.31 -18.80 23.86
C GLN A 562 -9.60 -17.82 22.92
N SER A 563 -10.26 -16.70 22.64
CA SER A 563 -9.69 -15.62 21.86
C SER A 563 -8.74 -14.79 22.73
N ILE A 564 -7.51 -14.62 22.27
CA ILE A 564 -6.49 -13.77 22.90
C ILE A 564 -6.44 -12.47 22.09
N PRO A 565 -6.70 -11.29 22.68
CA PRO A 565 -6.55 -10.03 21.99
C PRO A 565 -5.15 -9.91 21.38
N TRP A 566 -5.04 -9.46 20.12
CA TRP A 566 -3.73 -9.29 19.45
C TRP A 566 -2.75 -8.46 20.28
N PHE A 567 -3.26 -7.51 21.07
CA PHE A 567 -2.47 -6.73 22.02
C PHE A 567 -1.63 -7.57 22.99
N TYR A 568 -2.02 -8.81 23.29
CA TYR A 568 -1.30 -9.73 24.17
C TYR A 568 -0.64 -10.89 23.40
N THR A 569 -0.14 -10.64 22.19
CA THR A 569 0.75 -11.58 21.48
C THR A 569 2.19 -11.06 21.50
N ALA A 570 3.16 -11.91 21.13
CA ALA A 570 4.55 -11.47 21.01
C ALA A 570 4.71 -10.32 20.02
N GLU A 571 3.96 -10.34 18.92
CA GLU A 571 3.88 -9.25 17.94
C GLU A 571 3.28 -7.99 18.58
N GLY A 572 2.15 -8.10 19.28
CA GLY A 572 1.53 -6.98 20.00
C GLY A 572 2.46 -6.37 21.05
N TYR A 573 3.26 -7.18 21.74
CA TYR A 573 4.24 -6.73 22.72
C TYR A 573 5.40 -5.96 22.08
N HIS A 574 6.05 -6.56 21.08
CA HIS A 574 7.27 -6.01 20.47
C HIS A 574 6.98 -4.86 19.49
N ASP A 575 5.93 -4.99 18.67
CA ASP A 575 5.67 -4.08 17.56
C ASP A 575 4.71 -2.93 17.95
N PHE A 576 3.91 -3.10 19.01
CA PHE A 576 2.94 -2.09 19.45
C PHE A 576 3.17 -1.59 20.88
N PHE A 577 3.08 -2.45 21.90
CA PHE A 577 3.11 -2.02 23.29
C PHE A 577 4.42 -1.30 23.64
N LYS A 578 5.58 -1.88 23.32
CA LYS A 578 6.89 -1.28 23.62
C LYS A 578 7.10 0.09 22.94
N PRO A 579 6.88 0.24 21.62
CA PRO A 579 6.96 1.55 20.96
C PRO A 579 5.94 2.56 21.50
N GLN A 580 4.69 2.18 21.70
CA GLN A 580 3.63 3.10 22.14
C GLN A 580 3.79 3.53 23.61
N GLN A 581 4.26 2.64 24.48
CA GLN A 581 4.63 2.99 25.84
C GLN A 581 5.73 4.06 25.84
N ALA A 582 6.78 3.89 25.02
CA ALA A 582 7.85 4.89 24.91
C ALA A 582 7.32 6.25 24.41
N ASN A 583 6.46 6.27 23.39
CA ASN A 583 5.85 7.49 22.86
C ASN A 583 4.98 8.20 23.91
N ILE A 584 4.10 7.48 24.62
CA ILE A 584 3.23 8.08 25.65
C ILE A 584 4.06 8.56 26.85
N MET A 585 5.16 7.88 27.20
CA MET A 585 6.06 8.36 28.24
C MET A 585 6.79 9.66 27.84
N GLU A 586 7.12 9.83 26.56
CA GLU A 586 7.68 11.08 26.01
C GLU A 586 6.63 12.20 26.03
N GLU A 587 5.40 11.94 25.56
CA GLU A 587 4.27 12.88 25.66
C GLU A 587 3.97 13.28 27.11
N LEU A 588 4.02 12.33 28.05
CA LEU A 588 3.76 12.57 29.47
C LEU A 588 4.86 13.40 30.13
N ALA A 589 6.13 13.18 29.76
CA ALA A 589 7.23 14.01 30.22
C ALA A 589 7.02 15.47 29.79
N ASP A 590 6.58 15.67 28.54
CA ASP A 590 6.27 16.99 27.97
C ASP A 590 5.01 17.63 28.59
N ASP A 591 4.03 16.84 29.04
CA ASP A 591 2.76 17.31 29.64
C ASP A 591 2.79 17.45 31.17
N SER A 592 3.90 17.12 31.82
CA SER A 592 4.04 17.10 33.29
C SER A 592 3.68 18.42 33.99
N TRP A 593 3.78 19.55 33.28
CA TRP A 593 3.42 20.88 33.75
C TRP A 593 1.91 21.10 33.95
N VAL A 594 1.04 20.27 33.35
CA VAL A 594 -0.43 20.39 33.45
C VAL A 594 -0.95 19.89 34.80
N VAL A 595 -0.53 18.69 35.23
CA VAL A 595 -1.04 18.02 36.44
C VAL A 595 -0.39 18.57 37.71
N GLY A 596 0.82 19.13 37.60
CA GLY A 596 1.46 19.93 38.64
C GLY A 596 1.84 19.12 39.90
N ASN A 597 3.09 18.65 39.94
CA ASN A 597 3.78 18.51 41.21
C ASN A 597 4.66 19.76 41.41
N ARG A 598 4.64 20.32 42.62
CA ARG A 598 5.19 21.65 42.97
C ARG A 598 6.54 21.95 42.31
N ASN A 599 6.57 22.94 41.40
CA ASN A 599 7.75 23.63 40.88
C ASN A 599 8.94 22.79 40.34
N GLN A 600 8.76 21.50 40.05
CA GLN A 600 9.77 20.65 39.42
C GLN A 600 9.10 19.73 38.41
N ASP A 601 9.66 19.66 37.20
CA ASP A 601 9.30 18.65 36.19
C ASP A 601 9.33 17.26 36.84
N MET A 602 8.46 16.33 36.40
CA MET A 602 8.47 14.97 36.93
C MET A 602 9.88 14.40 36.84
N SER A 603 10.40 13.86 37.95
CA SER A 603 11.77 13.36 37.95
C SER A 603 11.88 12.15 37.01
N ASP A 604 13.06 11.94 36.42
CA ASP A 604 13.35 10.73 35.63
C ASP A 604 13.03 9.44 36.42
N LEU A 605 13.08 9.50 37.76
CA LEU A 605 12.72 8.42 38.66
C LEU A 605 11.20 8.16 38.71
N ASP A 606 10.38 9.21 38.72
CA ASP A 606 8.91 9.10 38.75
C ASP A 606 8.39 8.53 37.42
N LEU A 607 8.94 9.00 36.29
CA LEU A 607 8.65 8.46 34.96
C LEU A 607 9.05 6.97 34.85
N ALA A 608 10.21 6.60 35.39
CA ALA A 608 10.65 5.21 35.41
C ALA A 608 9.75 4.31 36.27
N ASN A 609 9.25 4.81 37.41
CA ASN A 609 8.31 4.06 38.26
C ASN A 609 6.96 3.84 37.57
N ILE A 610 6.41 4.87 36.91
CA ILE A 610 5.16 4.78 36.15
C ILE A 610 5.32 3.80 34.98
N GLN A 611 6.43 3.90 34.23
CA GLN A 611 6.75 2.98 33.15
C GLN A 611 6.78 1.52 33.65
N ALA A 612 7.45 1.28 34.77
CA ALA A 612 7.57 -0.06 35.35
C ALA A 612 6.22 -0.59 35.85
N GLU A 613 5.34 0.26 36.40
CA GLU A 613 4.00 -0.13 36.84
C GLU A 613 3.07 -0.48 35.66
N ILE A 614 3.12 0.29 34.58
CA ILE A 614 2.39 0.00 33.33
C ILE A 614 2.87 -1.32 32.72
N GLU A 615 4.20 -1.50 32.64
CA GLU A 615 4.80 -2.71 32.07
C GLU A 615 4.46 -3.94 32.89
N LYS A 616 4.55 -3.85 34.22
CA LYS A 616 4.14 -4.94 35.11
C LYS A 616 2.69 -5.35 34.88
N ARG A 617 1.78 -4.37 34.87
CA ARG A 617 0.34 -4.63 34.69
C ARG A 617 0.03 -5.25 33.34
N TYR A 618 0.67 -4.75 32.27
CA TYR A 618 0.54 -5.35 30.94
C TYR A 618 0.98 -6.81 30.94
N LEU A 619 2.11 -7.14 31.58
CA LEU A 619 2.64 -8.50 31.60
C LEU A 619 1.82 -9.43 32.51
N ASP A 620 1.23 -8.91 33.60
CA ASP A 620 0.28 -9.67 34.42
C ASP A 620 -0.97 -10.04 33.60
N ASP A 621 -1.57 -9.08 32.89
CA ASP A 621 -2.72 -9.35 32.01
C ASP A 621 -2.35 -10.28 30.83
N TYR A 622 -1.12 -10.15 30.31
CA TYR A 622 -0.56 -11.05 29.28
C TYR A 622 -0.50 -12.50 29.79
N ILE A 623 0.02 -12.70 31.00
CA ILE A 623 0.08 -14.01 31.66
C ILE A 623 -1.32 -14.59 31.81
N ASP A 624 -2.28 -13.80 32.28
CA ASP A 624 -3.65 -14.26 32.53
C ASP A 624 -4.34 -14.71 31.24
N HIS A 625 -4.20 -13.95 30.14
CA HIS A 625 -4.76 -14.32 28.84
C HIS A 625 -4.20 -15.64 28.30
N TRP A 626 -2.87 -15.80 28.31
CA TRP A 626 -2.23 -17.03 27.83
C TRP A 626 -2.46 -18.22 28.76
N GLN A 627 -2.41 -18.02 30.08
CA GLN A 627 -2.67 -19.08 31.04
C GLN A 627 -4.12 -19.57 30.93
N SER A 628 -5.08 -18.65 30.80
CA SER A 628 -6.48 -18.99 30.58
C SER A 628 -6.66 -19.77 29.28
N ALA A 629 -6.10 -19.28 28.17
CA ALA A 629 -6.22 -19.94 26.86
C ALA A 629 -5.62 -21.35 26.88
N VAL A 630 -4.41 -21.52 27.42
CA VAL A 630 -3.75 -22.83 27.53
C VAL A 630 -4.50 -23.77 28.47
N SER A 631 -5.02 -23.27 29.60
CA SER A 631 -5.77 -24.10 30.56
C SER A 631 -7.17 -24.51 30.06
N SER A 632 -7.75 -23.76 29.12
CA SER A 632 -9.04 -24.08 28.50
C SER A 632 -8.98 -25.26 27.53
N LEU A 633 -7.80 -25.58 27.01
CA LEU A 633 -7.58 -26.67 26.06
C LEU A 633 -7.78 -28.03 26.74
N ARG A 634 -8.76 -28.79 26.26
CA ARG A 634 -9.09 -30.12 26.77
C ARG A 634 -9.01 -31.15 25.66
N LEU A 635 -8.45 -32.32 25.93
CA LEU A 635 -8.43 -33.39 24.93
C LEU A 635 -9.84 -33.91 24.62
N GLN A 636 -10.10 -34.17 23.34
CA GLN A 636 -11.29 -34.86 22.85
C GLN A 636 -11.54 -36.15 23.63
N SER A 637 -12.80 -36.46 23.92
CA SER A 637 -13.18 -37.70 24.59
C SER A 637 -13.25 -38.86 23.61
N SER A 638 -12.92 -40.08 24.05
CA SER A 638 -13.18 -41.31 23.32
C SER A 638 -14.13 -42.20 24.11
N ALA A 639 -15.07 -42.88 23.43
CA ALA A 639 -16.05 -43.78 24.04
C ALA A 639 -15.64 -45.26 23.96
N SER A 640 -14.70 -45.61 23.08
CA SER A 640 -14.18 -46.96 22.90
C SER A 640 -12.67 -46.99 22.72
N LEU A 641 -12.11 -48.21 22.73
CA LEU A 641 -10.69 -48.44 22.46
C LEU A 641 -10.31 -48.00 21.03
N ASP A 642 -11.13 -48.32 20.02
CA ASP A 642 -10.91 -47.92 18.63
C ASP A 642 -10.93 -46.39 18.43
N GLU A 643 -11.85 -45.69 19.09
CA GLU A 643 -11.87 -44.22 19.07
C GLU A 643 -10.65 -43.62 19.77
N HIS A 644 -10.17 -44.27 20.83
CA HIS A 644 -8.97 -43.83 21.54
C HIS A 644 -7.71 -43.99 20.69
N VAL A 645 -7.59 -45.10 19.96
CA VAL A 645 -6.52 -45.31 18.97
C VAL A 645 -6.58 -44.25 17.87
N ARG A 646 -7.77 -43.96 17.31
CA ARG A 646 -7.91 -42.87 16.32
C ARG A 646 -7.45 -41.52 16.86
N LEU A 647 -7.84 -41.17 18.08
CA LEU A 647 -7.38 -39.93 18.72
C LEU A 647 -5.84 -39.89 18.83
N LEU A 648 -5.20 -40.99 19.24
CA LEU A 648 -3.73 -41.08 19.28
C LEU A 648 -3.11 -40.92 17.88
N ASN A 649 -3.72 -41.48 16.84
CA ASN A 649 -3.25 -41.36 15.47
C ASN A 649 -3.30 -39.91 14.96
N GLU A 650 -4.37 -39.17 15.27
CA GLU A 650 -4.48 -37.75 14.94
C GLU A 650 -3.48 -36.90 15.74
N MET A 651 -3.24 -37.25 17.02
CA MET A 651 -2.24 -36.58 17.85
C MET A 651 -0.80 -36.78 17.36
N LEU A 652 -0.49 -37.96 16.82
CA LEU A 652 0.84 -38.38 16.37
C LEU A 652 1.06 -38.22 14.86
N GLY A 653 0.05 -37.72 14.13
CA GLY A 653 0.14 -37.45 12.69
C GLY A 653 1.24 -36.46 12.33
N GLY A 654 1.54 -36.32 11.03
CA GLY A 654 2.73 -35.61 10.53
C GLY A 654 2.93 -34.17 11.02
N SER A 655 1.85 -33.46 11.36
CA SER A 655 1.88 -32.09 11.90
C SER A 655 1.70 -31.99 13.42
N SER A 656 1.41 -33.09 14.12
CA SER A 656 1.03 -33.20 15.55
C SER A 656 0.42 -31.91 16.14
N PRO A 657 -0.92 -31.78 16.15
CA PRO A 657 -1.59 -30.59 16.67
C PRO A 657 -1.20 -30.25 18.12
N LEU A 658 -0.92 -31.28 18.93
CA LEU A 658 -0.42 -31.10 20.30
C LEU A 658 0.94 -30.38 20.33
N ARG A 659 1.88 -30.77 19.46
CA ARG A 659 3.19 -30.12 19.37
C ARG A 659 3.06 -28.67 18.89
N ARG A 660 2.25 -28.43 17.86
CA ARG A 660 2.02 -27.08 17.32
C ARG A 660 1.43 -26.14 18.36
N VAL A 661 0.47 -26.59 19.17
CA VAL A 661 -0.06 -25.78 20.28
C VAL A 661 1.07 -25.38 21.23
N LEU A 662 1.96 -26.30 21.59
CA LEU A 662 3.07 -26.01 22.48
C LEU A 662 4.12 -25.08 21.83
N ASP A 663 4.41 -25.26 20.55
CA ASP A 663 5.30 -24.36 19.79
C ASP A 663 4.75 -22.93 19.78
N GLU A 664 3.46 -22.74 19.51
CA GLU A 664 2.78 -21.43 19.54
C GLU A 664 2.80 -20.79 20.94
N VAL A 665 2.59 -21.59 21.99
CA VAL A 665 2.72 -21.11 23.37
C VAL A 665 4.14 -20.63 23.62
N VAL A 666 5.17 -21.36 23.20
CA VAL A 666 6.58 -20.94 23.37
C VAL A 666 6.84 -19.63 22.62
N VAL A 667 6.47 -19.55 21.34
CA VAL A 667 6.66 -18.35 20.49
C VAL A 667 6.06 -17.10 21.14
N HIS A 668 4.86 -17.23 21.71
CA HIS A 668 4.17 -16.10 22.30
C HIS A 668 4.41 -15.90 23.79
N THR A 669 5.17 -16.75 24.49
CA THR A 669 5.45 -16.55 25.93
C THR A 669 6.93 -16.43 26.26
N GLN A 670 7.82 -16.54 25.27
CA GLN A 670 9.25 -16.25 25.40
C GLN A 670 9.58 -14.83 24.90
N LEU A 671 9.14 -13.82 25.66
CA LEU A 671 9.22 -12.40 25.29
C LEU A 671 10.62 -11.80 25.52
N SER A 672 11.48 -12.44 26.32
CA SER A 672 12.82 -11.91 26.60
C SER A 672 13.80 -12.05 25.43
N LYS A 673 13.52 -12.93 24.46
CA LYS A 673 14.32 -13.11 23.25
C LYS A 673 13.66 -12.36 22.09
N PRO A 674 14.41 -11.56 21.31
CA PRO A 674 13.86 -10.96 20.10
C PRO A 674 13.41 -12.05 19.13
N LEU A 675 12.25 -11.86 18.49
CA LEU A 675 11.64 -12.77 17.51
C LEU A 675 12.57 -13.13 16.32
N ILE A 676 13.66 -12.37 16.14
CA ILE A 676 14.67 -12.60 15.10
C ILE A 676 16.05 -12.67 15.77
N ASP A 677 16.75 -13.80 15.59
CA ASP A 677 18.17 -13.92 15.93
C ASP A 677 18.99 -13.04 14.97
N PRO A 678 19.73 -12.03 15.44
CA PRO A 678 20.61 -11.23 14.58
C PRO A 678 21.63 -12.08 13.81
N GLY A 679 21.96 -13.28 14.31
CA GLY A 679 22.82 -14.26 13.64
C GLY A 679 22.18 -14.99 12.45
N ALA A 680 20.85 -14.98 12.32
CA ALA A 680 20.15 -15.56 11.17
C ALA A 680 19.98 -14.56 10.00
N ILE A 681 20.28 -13.28 10.21
CA ILE A 681 20.12 -12.20 9.21
C ILE A 681 21.39 -12.03 8.34
N VAL A 682 22.48 -12.74 8.63
CA VAL A 682 23.76 -12.54 7.91
C VAL A 682 23.73 -13.06 6.46
N ASP A 683 22.70 -13.83 6.05
CA ASP A 683 22.63 -14.39 4.69
C ASP A 683 21.69 -13.66 3.71
N ASN A 684 20.95 -12.62 4.12
CA ASN A 684 20.10 -11.84 3.19
C ASN A 684 20.34 -10.33 3.32
N VAL A 685 21.22 -9.81 2.46
CA VAL A 685 21.83 -8.47 2.53
C VAL A 685 20.93 -7.31 2.05
N GLU A 686 19.68 -7.51 1.62
CA GLU A 686 18.86 -6.40 1.10
C GLU A 686 17.86 -5.75 2.08
N GLY A 687 17.64 -6.33 3.27
CA GLY A 687 16.68 -5.79 4.25
C GLY A 687 17.27 -4.91 5.36
N ALA A 688 18.58 -5.02 5.63
CA ALA A 688 19.22 -4.49 6.83
C ALA A 688 19.26 -2.94 6.91
N GLY A 689 19.15 -2.25 5.77
CA GLY A 689 19.24 -0.79 5.69
C GLY A 689 18.02 -0.01 6.20
N LYS A 690 16.84 -0.67 6.31
CA LYS A 690 15.60 -0.02 6.76
C LYS A 690 15.31 -0.18 8.26
N LEU A 691 15.75 -1.27 8.88
CA LEU A 691 15.50 -1.56 10.30
C LEU A 691 16.49 -0.86 11.24
N ALA A 692 17.71 -0.59 10.80
CA ALA A 692 18.70 0.14 11.59
C ALA A 692 18.36 1.63 11.85
N ARG A 693 17.32 2.17 11.20
CA ARG A 693 16.86 3.56 11.40
C ARG A 693 15.76 3.71 12.46
N LEU A 694 15.23 2.60 13.00
CA LEU A 694 14.21 2.62 14.05
C LEU A 694 14.79 2.50 15.48
N ALA A 695 16.09 2.25 15.61
CA ALA A 695 16.78 2.34 16.90
C ALA A 695 17.21 3.79 17.14
N SER A 696 16.32 4.59 17.73
CA SER A 696 16.61 5.96 18.17
C SER A 696 17.83 5.99 19.11
N PRO A 697 18.87 6.82 18.86
CA PRO A 697 20.05 6.92 19.72
C PRO A 697 19.82 7.69 21.05
N LYS A 698 18.57 7.97 21.43
CA LYS A 698 18.23 8.79 22.61
C LYS A 698 17.76 8.00 23.85
N ALA A 699 17.51 6.69 23.74
CA ALA A 699 17.15 5.85 24.90
C ALA A 699 18.30 5.67 25.93
N GLY A 700 19.53 6.06 25.59
CA GLY A 700 20.71 5.87 26.44
C GLY A 700 20.88 6.85 27.61
N LYS A 701 20.08 7.94 27.71
CA LYS A 701 20.19 8.91 28.82
C LYS A 701 19.33 8.54 30.03
N LEU A 702 18.10 8.09 29.82
CA LEU A 702 17.17 7.67 30.89
C LEU A 702 17.61 6.35 31.55
N GLY A 703 18.06 5.36 30.76
CA GLY A 703 18.57 4.09 31.29
C GLY A 703 19.85 4.21 32.15
N ARG A 704 20.64 5.28 31.97
CA ARG A 704 21.87 5.51 32.76
C ARG A 704 21.63 6.25 34.07
N ILE A 705 20.51 6.99 34.22
CA ILE A 705 20.17 7.72 35.45
C ILE A 705 19.34 6.85 36.41
N ALA A 706 18.51 5.94 35.89
CA ALA A 706 17.78 4.95 36.67
C ALA A 706 18.70 4.03 37.52
N SER A 707 19.93 3.77 37.07
CA SER A 707 20.87 2.84 37.72
C SER A 707 21.60 3.41 38.96
N MET A 708 21.53 4.72 39.24
CA MET A 708 22.30 5.32 40.34
C MET A 708 21.48 5.95 41.48
N ALA A 709 20.17 6.21 41.34
CA ALA A 709 19.39 6.89 42.39
C ALA A 709 18.14 6.12 42.91
N GLY A 710 17.74 5.02 42.28
CA GLY A 710 16.46 4.33 42.58
C GLY A 710 16.54 2.91 43.17
N ARG A 711 17.74 2.42 43.50
CA ARG A 711 17.98 1.00 43.85
C ARG A 711 17.20 0.46 45.06
N SER A 712 16.61 1.31 45.89
CA SER A 712 15.91 0.88 47.11
C SER A 712 14.42 0.58 46.92
N ARG A 713 13.79 1.01 45.80
CA ARG A 713 12.36 0.72 45.50
C ARG A 713 12.14 -0.15 44.25
N MET A 714 13.10 -0.20 43.32
CA MET A 714 13.07 -1.11 42.15
C MET A 714 13.34 -2.59 42.51
N MET A 715 13.53 -2.96 43.78
CA MET A 715 13.90 -4.31 44.22
C MET A 715 12.88 -5.43 43.94
N GLN A 716 11.75 -5.15 43.28
CA GLN A 716 10.71 -6.16 43.00
C GLN A 716 10.51 -6.50 41.52
N LEU A 717 11.14 -5.78 40.59
CA LEU A 717 11.03 -6.06 39.15
C LEU A 717 12.38 -6.56 38.60
N PRO A 718 12.40 -7.66 37.82
CA PRO A 718 13.63 -8.19 37.23
C PRO A 718 14.26 -7.18 36.24
N GLU A 719 15.58 -7.31 35.98
CA GLU A 719 16.34 -6.40 35.08
C GLU A 719 15.72 -6.25 33.68
N ASN A 720 14.98 -7.27 33.22
CA ASN A 720 14.09 -7.20 32.06
C ASN A 720 12.68 -7.67 32.48
N PRO A 721 11.66 -6.80 32.55
CA PRO A 721 10.33 -7.19 33.01
C PRO A 721 9.69 -8.29 32.16
N ALA A 722 10.04 -8.40 30.87
CA ALA A 722 9.58 -9.47 29.97
C ALA A 722 9.81 -10.88 30.55
N THR A 723 10.86 -11.03 31.38
CA THR A 723 11.17 -12.30 32.06
C THR A 723 10.07 -12.77 33.01
N LEU A 724 9.13 -11.92 33.41
CA LEU A 724 7.96 -12.34 34.20
C LEU A 724 7.09 -13.35 33.44
N VAL A 725 6.89 -13.13 32.14
CA VAL A 725 6.14 -14.05 31.27
C VAL A 725 6.99 -15.30 31.04
N ASP A 726 8.26 -15.14 30.69
CA ASP A 726 9.18 -16.27 30.47
C ASP A 726 9.25 -17.19 31.69
N ASN A 727 9.42 -16.64 32.90
CA ASN A 727 9.49 -17.41 34.15
C ASN A 727 8.17 -18.12 34.47
N ARG A 728 7.02 -17.53 34.11
CA ARG A 728 5.71 -18.17 34.34
C ARG A 728 5.53 -19.39 33.43
N PHE A 729 5.99 -19.31 32.18
CA PHE A 729 5.86 -20.37 31.18
C PHE A 729 7.13 -21.24 31.03
N GLU A 730 8.17 -20.98 31.82
CA GLU A 730 9.45 -21.70 31.84
C GLU A 730 9.28 -23.22 31.83
N PRO A 731 8.37 -23.84 32.62
CA PRO A 731 8.19 -25.29 32.58
C PRO A 731 7.75 -25.83 31.21
N LEU A 732 6.95 -25.05 30.45
CA LEU A 732 6.51 -25.40 29.10
C LEU A 732 7.60 -25.10 28.06
N HIS A 733 8.38 -24.04 28.25
CA HIS A 733 9.55 -23.76 27.42
C HIS A 733 10.58 -24.88 27.53
N ASP A 734 10.92 -25.29 28.75
CA ASP A 734 11.90 -26.35 28.99
C ASP A 734 11.47 -27.72 28.47
N LEU A 735 10.16 -27.95 28.35
CA LEU A 735 9.62 -29.16 27.73
C LEU A 735 9.91 -29.21 26.22
N MET A 736 9.91 -28.04 25.56
CA MET A 736 10.02 -27.91 24.10
C MET A 736 11.45 -27.58 23.62
N LEU A 737 12.29 -27.02 24.48
CA LEU A 737 13.64 -26.61 24.12
C LEU A 737 14.63 -27.78 24.14
N SER A 738 15.37 -27.95 23.04
CA SER A 738 16.54 -28.83 22.98
C SER A 738 17.73 -28.18 23.67
N ARG A 739 18.30 -28.82 24.70
CA ARG A 739 19.52 -28.34 25.39
C ARG A 739 20.71 -29.25 25.07
N ASN A 740 21.87 -28.66 24.78
CA ASN A 740 23.15 -29.37 24.63
C ASN A 740 23.15 -30.54 23.61
N GLY A 741 22.41 -30.41 22.50
CA GLY A 741 22.33 -31.44 21.46
C GLY A 741 21.49 -32.67 21.82
N GLN A 742 20.78 -32.65 22.96
CA GLN A 742 19.77 -33.66 23.32
C GLN A 742 18.40 -33.27 22.76
N ALA A 743 17.60 -34.28 22.37
CA ALA A 743 16.21 -34.10 21.96
C ALA A 743 15.38 -33.43 23.06
N ALA A 744 14.35 -32.68 22.68
CA ALA A 744 13.50 -31.98 23.64
C ALA A 744 12.83 -33.00 24.58
N PRO A 745 12.61 -32.69 25.87
CA PRO A 745 11.91 -33.58 26.78
C PRO A 745 10.54 -34.03 26.24
N PHE A 746 9.86 -33.19 25.46
CA PHE A 746 8.62 -33.54 24.76
C PHE A 746 8.76 -34.69 23.76
N ASP A 747 9.92 -34.85 23.10
CA ASP A 747 10.14 -35.93 22.12
C ASP A 747 10.09 -37.32 22.80
N ARG A 748 10.42 -37.41 24.09
CA ARG A 748 10.23 -38.62 24.90
C ARG A 748 8.75 -38.92 25.14
N VAL A 749 7.92 -37.89 25.33
CA VAL A 749 6.46 -38.02 25.46
C VAL A 749 5.87 -38.53 24.14
N THR A 750 6.27 -37.93 23.02
CA THR A 750 5.86 -38.38 21.68
C THR A 750 6.23 -39.85 21.46
N SER A 751 7.45 -40.26 21.80
CA SER A 751 7.89 -41.65 21.68
C SER A 751 7.05 -42.60 22.55
N ALA A 752 6.77 -42.22 23.80
CA ALA A 752 5.94 -43.02 24.71
C ALA A 752 4.46 -43.09 24.27
N LEU A 753 3.94 -42.03 23.64
CA LEU A 753 2.62 -42.02 23.01
C LEU A 753 2.57 -42.96 21.80
N THR A 754 3.61 -43.01 20.98
CA THR A 754 3.73 -43.96 19.86
C THR A 754 3.79 -45.41 20.35
N GLU A 755 4.52 -45.69 21.44
CA GLU A 755 4.50 -47.02 22.07
C GLU A 755 3.10 -47.40 22.57
N LEU A 756 2.37 -46.45 23.16
CA LEU A 756 1.00 -46.67 23.59
C LEU A 756 0.08 -46.95 22.39
N GLN A 757 0.22 -46.18 21.30
CA GLN A 757 -0.55 -46.38 20.07
C GLN A 757 -0.40 -47.82 19.56
N PHE A 758 0.83 -48.29 19.34
CA PHE A 758 1.08 -49.66 18.85
C PHE A 758 0.55 -50.74 19.79
N TYR A 759 0.63 -50.51 21.09
CA TYR A 759 0.10 -51.43 22.09
C TYR A 759 -1.42 -51.55 22.01
N LEU A 760 -2.14 -50.42 21.91
CA LEU A 760 -3.60 -50.43 21.80
C LEU A 760 -4.07 -50.93 20.44
N GLU A 761 -3.36 -50.59 19.36
CA GLU A 761 -3.61 -51.15 18.02
C GLU A 761 -3.50 -52.67 18.05
N GLY A 762 -2.45 -53.22 18.67
CA GLY A 762 -2.27 -54.67 18.84
C GLY A 762 -3.43 -55.34 19.58
N ILE A 763 -4.03 -54.68 20.57
CA ILE A 763 -5.24 -55.16 21.27
C ILE A 763 -6.44 -55.17 20.32
N THR A 764 -6.67 -54.06 19.60
CA THR A 764 -7.81 -53.92 18.68
C THR A 764 -7.72 -54.82 17.45
N SER A 765 -6.51 -55.14 16.98
CA SER A 765 -6.28 -55.98 15.81
C SER A 765 -6.31 -57.48 16.09
N SER A 766 -6.35 -57.88 17.36
CA SER A 766 -6.54 -59.29 17.73
C SER A 766 -7.95 -59.75 17.31
N GLY A 767 -8.13 -61.01 16.90
CA GLY A 767 -9.37 -61.51 16.28
C GLY A 767 -10.68 -61.22 17.04
N SER A 768 -10.60 -60.90 18.34
CA SER A 768 -11.65 -60.25 19.11
C SER A 768 -11.05 -59.18 20.04
N THR A 769 -11.42 -57.92 19.83
CA THR A 769 -10.97 -56.78 20.66
C THR A 769 -11.25 -56.97 22.16
N SER A 770 -12.38 -57.60 22.51
CA SER A 770 -12.76 -57.81 23.92
C SER A 770 -11.87 -58.87 24.60
N GLN A 771 -11.45 -59.89 23.86
CA GLN A 771 -10.53 -60.92 24.36
C GLN A 771 -9.10 -60.37 24.50
N GLY A 772 -8.58 -59.67 23.48
CA GLY A 772 -7.26 -59.04 23.58
C GLY A 772 -7.20 -58.01 24.72
N ALA A 773 -8.29 -57.27 24.96
CA ALA A 773 -8.39 -56.35 26.09
C ALA A 773 -8.44 -57.07 27.44
N PHE A 774 -9.09 -58.23 27.51
CA PHE A 774 -9.08 -59.08 28.70
C PHE A 774 -7.66 -59.57 29.02
N ASP A 775 -6.93 -60.12 28.05
CA ASP A 775 -5.57 -60.60 28.24
C ASP A 775 -4.63 -59.47 28.68
N ALA A 776 -4.74 -58.30 28.06
CA ALA A 776 -4.01 -57.09 28.43
C ALA A 776 -4.35 -56.64 29.87
N ALA A 777 -5.63 -56.66 30.24
CA ALA A 777 -6.07 -56.30 31.59
C ALA A 777 -5.53 -57.27 32.65
N VAL A 778 -5.60 -58.58 32.41
CA VAL A 778 -5.05 -59.60 33.32
C VAL A 778 -3.54 -59.41 33.49
N ALA A 779 -2.80 -59.25 32.38
CA ALA A 779 -1.37 -59.03 32.42
C ALA A 779 -1.00 -57.79 33.24
N ARG A 780 -1.77 -56.69 33.12
CA ARG A 780 -1.56 -55.47 33.92
C ARG A 780 -1.90 -55.68 35.40
N MET A 781 -3.00 -56.37 35.71
CA MET A 781 -3.39 -56.64 37.11
C MET A 781 -2.34 -57.48 37.85
N GLN A 782 -1.65 -58.37 37.14
CA GLN A 782 -0.59 -59.21 37.70
C GLN A 782 0.78 -58.51 37.75
N ASN A 783 1.17 -57.82 36.67
CA ASN A 783 2.52 -57.25 36.51
C ASN A 783 2.62 -55.77 36.90
N GLY A 784 1.50 -55.13 37.28
CA GLY A 784 1.48 -53.73 37.70
C GLY A 784 1.60 -52.75 36.54
N ARG A 785 2.60 -51.86 36.59
CA ARG A 785 2.77 -50.74 35.62
C ARG A 785 3.83 -50.99 34.54
N SER A 786 4.11 -52.25 34.21
CA SER A 786 5.16 -52.61 33.25
C SER A 786 4.77 -52.39 31.78
N ASP A 787 3.49 -52.23 31.48
CA ASP A 787 2.99 -52.04 30.12
C ASP A 787 3.06 -50.55 29.68
N PRO A 788 2.86 -50.26 28.38
CA PRO A 788 2.95 -48.90 27.82
C PRO A 788 2.03 -47.85 28.47
N ILE A 789 0.82 -48.22 28.90
CA ILE A 789 -0.08 -47.29 29.62
C ILE A 789 0.54 -46.93 30.98
N GLY A 790 1.17 -47.91 31.66
CA GLY A 790 1.82 -47.72 32.95
C GLY A 790 3.06 -46.83 32.87
N ARG A 791 3.92 -47.08 31.86
CA ARG A 791 5.13 -46.28 31.60
C ARG A 791 4.79 -44.83 31.25
N LEU A 792 3.85 -44.60 30.34
CA LEU A 792 3.42 -43.24 29.99
C LEU A 792 2.83 -42.49 31.19
N LYS A 793 2.11 -43.20 32.08
CA LYS A 793 1.56 -42.59 33.31
C LYS A 793 2.65 -42.19 34.32
N VAL A 794 3.80 -42.87 34.32
CA VAL A 794 4.97 -42.47 35.11
C VAL A 794 5.62 -41.22 34.50
N GLU A 795 5.86 -41.22 33.19
CA GLU A 795 6.39 -40.06 32.46
C GLU A 795 5.51 -38.81 32.66
N ALA A 796 4.19 -38.96 32.62
CA ALA A 796 3.24 -37.88 32.81
C ALA A 796 3.40 -37.13 34.15
N ARG A 797 3.92 -37.79 35.20
CA ARG A 797 4.10 -37.16 36.53
C ARG A 797 5.16 -36.07 36.53
N HIS A 798 6.09 -36.11 35.58
CA HIS A 798 7.19 -35.16 35.44
C HIS A 798 6.87 -34.03 34.46
N LEU A 799 5.69 -34.05 33.83
CA LEU A 799 5.27 -33.03 32.88
C LEU A 799 4.66 -31.82 33.61
N PRO A 800 4.84 -30.61 33.06
CA PRO A 800 4.15 -29.41 33.54
C PRO A 800 2.65 -29.46 33.21
N GLU A 801 1.86 -28.68 33.94
CA GLU A 801 0.46 -28.43 33.59
C GLU A 801 0.38 -27.49 32.37
N PRO A 802 -0.57 -27.67 31.44
CA PRO A 802 -1.64 -28.68 31.41
C PRO A 802 -1.25 -29.99 30.70
N VAL A 803 -0.03 -30.11 30.15
CA VAL A 803 0.41 -31.30 29.38
C VAL A 803 0.30 -32.57 30.22
N LYS A 804 0.64 -32.48 31.51
CA LYS A 804 0.42 -33.55 32.48
C LYS A 804 -1.03 -34.03 32.51
N GLN A 805 -2.01 -33.13 32.62
CA GLN A 805 -3.43 -33.49 32.60
C GLN A 805 -3.83 -34.17 31.29
N TRP A 806 -3.34 -33.68 30.15
CA TRP A 806 -3.61 -34.27 28.84
C TRP A 806 -3.09 -35.71 28.77
N VAL A 807 -1.82 -35.95 29.10
CA VAL A 807 -1.22 -37.29 29.06
C VAL A 807 -1.86 -38.22 30.09
N GLN A 808 -2.15 -37.72 31.30
CA GLN A 808 -2.88 -38.50 32.31
C GLN A 808 -4.26 -38.91 31.82
N ALA A 809 -5.03 -37.98 31.23
CA ALA A 809 -6.34 -38.27 30.66
C ALA A 809 -6.28 -39.32 29.55
N LEU A 810 -5.22 -39.34 28.72
CA LEU A 810 -5.02 -40.39 27.73
C LEU A 810 -4.81 -41.75 28.40
N THR A 811 -3.88 -41.84 29.36
CA THR A 811 -3.61 -43.11 30.05
C THR A 811 -4.79 -43.64 30.85
N ASP A 812 -5.55 -42.75 31.51
CA ASP A 812 -6.72 -43.10 32.32
C ASP A 812 -7.89 -43.57 31.44
N ARG A 813 -8.06 -42.97 30.26
CA ARG A 813 -9.07 -43.41 29.28
C ARG A 813 -8.66 -44.72 28.62
N ALA A 814 -7.40 -44.86 28.20
CA ALA A 814 -6.88 -46.12 27.66
C ALA A 814 -7.14 -47.28 28.63
N TRP A 815 -6.79 -47.11 29.91
CA TRP A 815 -7.02 -48.15 30.92
C TRP A 815 -8.52 -48.42 31.15
N GLY A 816 -9.34 -47.37 31.25
CA GLY A 816 -10.79 -47.50 31.42
C GLY A 816 -11.45 -48.23 30.24
N HIS A 817 -11.02 -47.96 29.02
CA HIS A 817 -11.51 -48.61 27.80
C HIS A 817 -11.07 -50.07 27.72
N THR A 818 -9.81 -50.38 28.08
CA THR A 818 -9.33 -51.77 28.18
C THR A 818 -10.15 -52.56 29.22
N LEU A 819 -10.39 -52.00 30.41
CA LEU A 819 -11.23 -52.63 31.44
C LEU A 819 -12.69 -52.79 30.99
N GLY A 820 -13.24 -51.81 30.27
CA GLY A 820 -14.59 -51.87 29.71
C GLY A 820 -14.76 -52.99 28.69
N ALA A 821 -13.79 -53.13 27.78
CA ALA A 821 -13.76 -54.20 26.78
C ALA A 821 -13.50 -55.57 27.43
N ALA A 822 -12.61 -55.66 28.42
CA ALA A 822 -12.39 -56.87 29.21
C ALA A 822 -13.67 -57.33 29.94
N ARG A 823 -14.43 -56.39 30.52
CA ARG A 823 -15.73 -56.68 31.14
C ARG A 823 -16.73 -57.25 30.12
N ALA A 824 -16.74 -56.72 28.89
CA ALA A 824 -17.62 -57.23 27.84
C ALA A 824 -17.28 -58.70 27.49
N HIS A 825 -16.00 -59.06 27.46
CA HIS A 825 -15.57 -60.45 27.30
C HIS A 825 -16.01 -61.33 28.47
N ILE A 826 -15.73 -60.92 29.71
CA ILE A 826 -16.13 -61.65 30.93
C ILE A 826 -17.65 -61.87 30.97
N ALA A 827 -18.44 -60.86 30.59
CA ALA A 827 -19.89 -60.98 30.53
C ALA A 827 -20.36 -61.99 29.47
N ALA A 828 -19.71 -62.02 28.30
CA ALA A 828 -20.01 -63.00 27.26
C ALA A 828 -19.70 -64.43 27.73
N GLU A 829 -18.57 -64.64 28.40
CA GLU A 829 -18.18 -65.95 28.94
C GLU A 829 -19.11 -66.41 30.07
N TYR A 830 -19.57 -65.50 30.93
CA TYR A 830 -20.56 -65.81 31.95
C TYR A 830 -21.91 -66.22 31.37
N ASP A 831 -22.35 -65.52 30.32
CA ASP A 831 -23.60 -65.80 29.61
C ASP A 831 -23.54 -67.13 28.84
N GLY A 832 -22.34 -67.55 28.43
CA GLY A 832 -22.09 -68.84 27.78
C GLY A 832 -21.90 -70.02 28.76
N MET A 833 -21.15 -69.82 29.84
CA MET A 833 -20.70 -70.90 30.73
C MET A 833 -21.58 -71.07 31.98
N VAL A 834 -21.86 -69.99 32.70
CA VAL A 834 -22.44 -70.06 34.06
C VAL A 834 -23.95 -69.95 34.04
N ARG A 835 -24.48 -68.91 33.36
CA ARG A 835 -25.92 -68.59 33.38
C ARG A 835 -26.78 -69.73 32.84
N PRO A 836 -26.47 -70.40 31.72
CA PRO A 836 -27.35 -71.42 31.14
C PRO A 836 -27.54 -72.63 32.05
N PHE A 837 -26.47 -73.09 32.72
CA PHE A 837 -26.54 -74.20 33.65
C PHE A 837 -27.35 -73.83 34.90
N TYR A 838 -27.06 -72.67 35.50
CA TYR A 838 -27.78 -72.21 36.70
C TYR A 838 -29.29 -72.07 36.46
N GLN A 839 -29.69 -71.44 35.35
CA GLN A 839 -31.11 -71.25 35.02
C GLN A 839 -31.86 -72.58 34.82
N ARG A 840 -31.19 -73.59 34.25
CA ARG A 840 -31.80 -74.90 33.96
C ARG A 840 -31.89 -75.79 35.20
N SER A 841 -30.82 -75.86 35.99
CA SER A 841 -30.65 -76.89 37.02
C SER A 841 -30.81 -76.39 38.45
N LEU A 842 -30.66 -75.08 38.72
CA LEU A 842 -30.60 -74.54 40.08
C LEU A 842 -31.68 -73.49 40.39
N ALA A 843 -31.97 -72.59 39.44
CA ALA A 843 -32.90 -71.48 39.66
C ALA A 843 -34.33 -71.96 39.99
N GLY A 844 -34.97 -71.33 40.98
CA GLY A 844 -36.35 -71.63 41.37
C GLY A 844 -36.55 -73.00 42.03
N ARG A 845 -35.49 -73.61 42.56
CA ARG A 845 -35.52 -74.94 43.21
C ARG A 845 -34.98 -74.88 44.64
N TYR A 846 -35.51 -75.74 45.50
CA TYR A 846 -35.06 -75.88 46.87
C TYR A 846 -33.69 -76.59 46.90
N PRO A 847 -32.69 -76.13 47.66
CA PRO A 847 -32.75 -75.21 48.81
C PRO A 847 -32.45 -73.72 48.50
N LEU A 848 -32.20 -73.36 47.24
CA LEU A 848 -31.86 -71.98 46.86
C LEU A 848 -33.09 -71.06 46.90
N ASP A 849 -34.24 -71.60 46.51
CA ASP A 849 -35.56 -71.02 46.76
C ASP A 849 -36.27 -71.83 47.85
N LYS A 850 -36.47 -71.21 49.03
CA LYS A 850 -37.08 -71.87 50.19
C LYS A 850 -38.54 -72.24 50.00
N GLN A 851 -39.23 -71.58 49.07
CA GLN A 851 -40.65 -71.83 48.79
C GLN A 851 -40.84 -72.88 47.68
N ALA A 852 -39.77 -73.33 47.03
CA ALA A 852 -39.87 -74.28 45.94
C ALA A 852 -40.19 -75.72 46.43
N GLU A 853 -41.15 -76.35 45.74
CA GLU A 853 -41.47 -77.76 45.93
C GLU A 853 -40.44 -78.68 45.24
N VAL A 854 -39.97 -78.27 44.05
CA VAL A 854 -38.96 -79.00 43.28
C VAL A 854 -37.58 -78.79 43.89
N GLU A 855 -36.84 -79.87 44.07
CA GLU A 855 -35.50 -79.84 44.65
C GLU A 855 -34.39 -79.84 43.60
N VAL A 856 -33.27 -79.21 43.94
CA VAL A 856 -31.99 -79.34 43.25
C VAL A 856 -31.46 -80.75 43.49
N THR A 857 -31.04 -81.45 42.43
CA THR A 857 -30.37 -82.75 42.60
C THR A 857 -28.99 -82.55 43.22
N LEU A 858 -28.52 -83.50 44.04
CA LEU A 858 -27.16 -83.39 44.61
C LEU A 858 -26.08 -83.38 43.52
N ALA A 859 -26.33 -84.05 42.38
CA ALA A 859 -25.42 -84.04 41.24
C ALA A 859 -25.32 -82.63 40.61
N ASP A 860 -26.46 -81.98 40.33
CA ASP A 860 -26.48 -80.61 39.80
C ASP A 860 -25.89 -79.59 40.79
N PHE A 861 -26.17 -79.76 42.08
CA PHE A 861 -25.57 -78.94 43.13
C PHE A 861 -24.05 -79.10 43.17
N SER A 862 -23.56 -80.34 43.07
CA SER A 862 -22.13 -80.64 43.01
C SER A 862 -21.50 -80.05 41.76
N GLU A 863 -22.05 -80.28 40.58
CA GLU A 863 -21.48 -79.81 39.32
C GLU A 863 -21.26 -78.29 39.29
N PHE A 864 -22.13 -77.54 39.95
CA PHE A 864 -22.00 -76.10 40.04
C PHE A 864 -21.05 -75.62 41.15
N PHE A 865 -21.19 -76.13 42.40
CA PHE A 865 -20.51 -75.58 43.57
C PHE A 865 -19.23 -76.32 43.99
N LYS A 866 -19.01 -77.57 43.57
CA LYS A 866 -17.86 -78.39 44.00
C LYS A 866 -16.52 -77.67 43.70
N PRO A 867 -15.43 -78.07 44.36
CA PRO A 867 -14.09 -77.69 43.95
C PRO A 867 -13.87 -77.98 42.45
N GLY A 868 -13.54 -76.95 41.67
CA GLY A 868 -13.40 -77.05 40.21
C GLY A 868 -14.73 -77.20 39.45
N GLY A 869 -15.87 -76.90 40.07
CA GLY A 869 -17.19 -76.82 39.41
C GLY A 869 -17.35 -75.58 38.52
N ILE A 870 -18.50 -75.47 37.84
CA ILE A 870 -18.77 -74.44 36.82
C ILE A 870 -18.53 -73.02 37.35
N GLU A 871 -19.00 -72.72 38.56
CA GLU A 871 -18.86 -71.36 39.14
C GLU A 871 -17.40 -71.05 39.47
N GLN A 872 -16.66 -72.02 40.03
CA GLN A 872 -15.26 -71.80 40.40
C GLN A 872 -14.37 -71.66 39.16
N GLN A 873 -14.58 -72.49 38.14
CA GLN A 873 -13.82 -72.41 36.88
C GLN A 873 -13.99 -71.04 36.23
N PHE A 874 -15.22 -70.51 36.22
CA PHE A 874 -15.47 -69.16 35.73
C PHE A 874 -14.79 -68.10 36.61
N PHE A 875 -14.92 -68.21 37.94
CA PHE A 875 -14.30 -67.25 38.85
C PHE A 875 -12.78 -67.23 38.70
N GLU A 876 -12.12 -68.39 38.73
CA GLU A 876 -10.66 -68.53 38.61
C GLU A 876 -10.15 -68.09 37.23
N GLY A 877 -10.86 -68.44 36.16
CA GLY A 877 -10.48 -68.09 34.79
C GLY A 877 -10.63 -66.61 34.47
N TYR A 878 -11.67 -65.95 34.97
CA TYR A 878 -12.08 -64.62 34.50
C TYR A 878 -12.12 -63.52 35.56
N LEU A 879 -12.40 -63.84 36.82
CA LEU A 879 -12.60 -62.84 37.88
C LEU A 879 -11.47 -62.77 38.90
N ALA A 880 -10.77 -63.88 39.16
CA ALA A 880 -9.74 -63.96 40.19
C ALA A 880 -8.62 -62.91 40.05
N PRO A 881 -8.11 -62.57 38.84
CA PRO A 881 -7.12 -61.49 38.69
C PRO A 881 -7.63 -60.11 39.13
N PHE A 882 -8.96 -59.91 39.20
CA PHE A 882 -9.60 -58.64 39.50
C PHE A 882 -10.19 -58.56 40.91
N VAL A 883 -10.09 -59.63 41.72
CA VAL A 883 -10.74 -59.72 43.04
C VAL A 883 -9.72 -60.09 44.12
N ASP A 884 -9.71 -59.31 45.21
CA ASP A 884 -9.01 -59.64 46.43
C ASP A 884 -9.90 -60.53 47.33
N THR A 885 -9.57 -61.81 47.35
CA THR A 885 -10.29 -62.84 48.12
C THR A 885 -9.72 -63.04 49.54
N ARG A 886 -8.66 -62.31 49.93
CA ARG A 886 -7.97 -62.49 51.23
C ARG A 886 -8.79 -62.06 52.45
N ARG A 887 -9.86 -61.30 52.24
CA ARG A 887 -10.73 -60.75 53.30
C ARG A 887 -12.19 -60.87 52.89
N SER A 888 -13.07 -61.08 53.88
CA SER A 888 -14.51 -60.98 53.71
C SER A 888 -15.00 -59.63 54.26
N PRO A 889 -15.82 -58.84 53.53
CA PRO A 889 -16.30 -59.11 52.17
C PRO A 889 -15.20 -58.95 51.11
N TRP A 890 -15.30 -59.72 50.02
CA TRP A 890 -14.42 -59.64 48.86
C TRP A 890 -14.45 -58.24 48.23
N ARG A 891 -13.32 -57.81 47.65
CA ARG A 891 -13.19 -56.48 47.06
C ARG A 891 -12.55 -56.55 45.67
N MET A 892 -12.98 -55.66 44.78
CA MET A 892 -12.29 -55.50 43.50
C MET A 892 -10.89 -54.93 43.72
N VAL A 893 -9.90 -55.49 43.02
CA VAL A 893 -8.57 -54.92 42.91
C VAL A 893 -8.63 -53.75 41.93
N ALA A 894 -7.96 -52.66 42.27
CA ALA A 894 -7.84 -51.50 41.41
C ALA A 894 -6.37 -51.18 41.16
N VAL A 895 -6.02 -50.97 39.89
CA VAL A 895 -4.73 -50.45 39.46
C VAL A 895 -4.96 -49.04 38.96
N ASP A 896 -4.17 -48.09 39.47
CA ASP A 896 -4.27 -46.68 39.08
C ASP A 896 -5.65 -46.03 39.36
N GLY A 897 -6.33 -46.50 40.40
CA GLY A 897 -7.64 -45.99 40.83
C GLY A 897 -8.82 -46.56 40.04
N GLN A 898 -8.57 -47.42 39.05
CA GLN A 898 -9.60 -48.09 38.25
C GLN A 898 -9.46 -49.61 38.37
N GLY A 899 -10.59 -50.31 38.33
CA GLY A 899 -10.66 -51.77 38.35
C GLY A 899 -11.87 -52.24 37.57
N LEU A 900 -12.01 -53.56 37.41
CA LEU A 900 -13.15 -54.13 36.72
C LEU A 900 -14.46 -53.68 37.41
N ALA A 901 -15.34 -53.02 36.66
CA ALA A 901 -16.53 -52.37 37.20
C ALA A 901 -17.67 -53.38 37.44
N LEU A 902 -17.54 -54.17 38.52
CA LEU A 902 -18.57 -55.09 39.02
C LEU A 902 -19.26 -54.55 40.27
N SER A 903 -20.56 -54.78 40.39
CA SER A 903 -21.31 -54.33 41.57
C SER A 903 -20.91 -55.13 42.81
N LYS A 904 -20.89 -54.46 43.99
CA LYS A 904 -20.63 -55.15 45.27
C LYS A 904 -21.60 -56.31 45.53
N ARG A 905 -22.85 -56.16 45.07
CA ARG A 905 -23.89 -57.19 45.18
C ARG A 905 -23.54 -58.41 44.32
N THR A 906 -23.07 -58.18 43.10
CA THR A 906 -22.61 -59.23 42.18
C THR A 906 -21.42 -59.98 42.79
N LEU A 907 -20.42 -59.25 43.27
CA LEU A 907 -19.23 -59.85 43.89
C LEU A 907 -19.57 -60.69 45.12
N ALA A 908 -20.49 -60.21 45.96
CA ALA A 908 -20.97 -60.96 47.12
C ALA A 908 -21.63 -62.30 46.75
N ARG A 909 -22.12 -62.48 45.52
CA ARG A 909 -22.66 -63.77 45.07
C ARG A 909 -21.57 -64.80 44.78
N PHE A 910 -20.48 -64.39 44.15
CA PHE A 910 -19.30 -65.26 43.97
C PHE A 910 -18.67 -65.59 45.33
N GLU A 911 -18.60 -64.61 46.24
CA GLU A 911 -18.16 -64.87 47.62
C GLU A 911 -19.09 -65.87 48.34
N GLN A 912 -20.41 -65.73 48.18
CA GLN A 912 -21.39 -66.66 48.75
C GLN A 912 -21.24 -68.07 48.14
N ALA A 913 -20.99 -68.20 46.84
CA ALA A 913 -20.74 -69.49 46.20
C ALA A 913 -19.48 -70.17 46.75
N ASN A 914 -18.40 -69.40 46.97
CA ASN A 914 -17.22 -69.92 47.65
C ASN A 914 -17.52 -70.38 49.08
N GLN A 915 -18.33 -69.63 49.83
CA GLN A 915 -18.73 -70.02 51.17
C GLN A 915 -19.61 -71.27 51.20
N ILE A 916 -20.48 -71.46 50.19
CA ILE A 916 -21.25 -72.70 50.01
C ILE A 916 -20.29 -73.87 49.77
N ARG A 917 -19.30 -73.69 48.88
CA ARG A 917 -18.25 -74.69 48.64
C ARG A 917 -17.53 -75.08 49.92
N ASP A 918 -17.06 -74.09 50.68
CA ASP A 918 -16.30 -74.29 51.92
C ASP A 918 -17.07 -75.02 53.02
N VAL A 919 -18.41 -74.97 53.04
CA VAL A 919 -19.21 -75.62 54.09
C VAL A 919 -19.84 -76.95 53.67
N PHE A 920 -20.06 -77.19 52.38
CA PHE A 920 -20.69 -78.40 51.87
C PHE A 920 -19.70 -79.43 51.31
N PHE A 921 -18.55 -79.01 50.80
CA PHE A 921 -17.58 -79.87 50.07
C PHE A 921 -16.23 -79.98 50.78
N LEU A 922 -16.25 -80.06 52.11
CA LEU A 922 -15.04 -80.02 52.94
C LEU A 922 -14.08 -81.20 52.71
N ASP A 923 -14.63 -82.42 52.64
CA ASP A 923 -13.85 -83.66 52.65
C ASP A 923 -14.04 -84.49 51.36
N SER A 924 -14.93 -84.07 50.44
CA SER A 924 -15.20 -84.78 49.18
C SER A 924 -15.87 -83.89 48.12
N ASP A 925 -15.86 -84.33 46.86
CA ASP A 925 -16.59 -83.68 45.74
C ASP A 925 -18.11 -83.83 45.83
N ALA A 926 -18.61 -84.67 46.73
CA ALA A 926 -20.04 -84.78 47.05
C ALA A 926 -20.36 -83.93 48.30
N PRO A 927 -21.53 -83.26 48.32
CA PRO A 927 -21.92 -82.43 49.47
C PRO A 927 -22.18 -83.34 50.68
N GLN A 928 -21.48 -83.10 51.79
CA GLN A 928 -21.62 -83.87 53.01
C GLN A 928 -21.57 -82.98 54.26
N VAL A 929 -22.47 -83.25 55.21
CA VAL A 929 -22.59 -82.53 56.48
C VAL A 929 -22.77 -83.51 57.62
N SER A 930 -21.79 -83.55 58.52
CA SER A 930 -21.84 -84.40 59.74
C SER A 930 -21.95 -83.57 61.00
N PHE A 931 -22.79 -84.00 61.95
CA PHE A 931 -23.03 -83.32 63.22
C PHE A 931 -23.51 -84.30 64.29
N LYS A 932 -23.43 -83.88 65.56
CA LYS A 932 -23.96 -84.63 66.70
C LYS A 932 -25.18 -83.94 67.25
N ILE A 933 -26.13 -84.69 67.79
CA ILE A 933 -27.35 -84.14 68.37
C ILE A 933 -27.72 -84.86 69.67
N ARG A 934 -28.25 -84.12 70.64
CA ARG A 934 -28.74 -84.68 71.91
C ARG A 934 -29.99 -83.94 72.38
N ALA A 935 -30.92 -84.65 73.01
CA ALA A 935 -32.07 -84.02 73.66
C ALA A 935 -31.61 -83.19 74.87
N THR A 936 -32.27 -82.06 75.13
CA THR A 936 -32.00 -81.18 76.28
C THR A 936 -33.24 -80.86 77.09
N TYR A 937 -34.40 -80.83 76.46
CA TYR A 937 -35.67 -80.55 77.13
C TYR A 937 -36.84 -81.20 76.37
N LEU A 938 -37.86 -81.61 77.12
CA LEU A 938 -39.15 -82.09 76.63
C LEU A 938 -40.24 -81.53 77.56
N ASP A 939 -41.36 -81.08 77.01
CA ASP A 939 -42.46 -80.57 77.82
C ASP A 939 -42.98 -81.60 78.83
N ALA A 940 -43.35 -81.12 80.01
CA ALA A 940 -43.85 -81.96 81.09
C ALA A 940 -45.13 -82.73 80.74
N ASN A 941 -45.92 -82.28 79.76
CA ASN A 941 -47.14 -82.96 79.29
C ASN A 941 -46.87 -84.00 78.18
N ILE A 942 -45.62 -84.18 77.77
CA ILE A 942 -45.22 -85.13 76.73
C ILE A 942 -44.44 -86.29 77.37
N ASN A 943 -44.92 -87.51 77.17
CA ASN A 943 -44.26 -88.74 77.65
C ASN A 943 -43.03 -89.08 76.80
N ARG A 944 -43.14 -88.89 75.50
CA ARG A 944 -42.14 -89.32 74.54
C ARG A 944 -42.11 -88.37 73.34
N PHE A 945 -40.91 -88.00 72.93
CA PHE A 945 -40.65 -87.42 71.63
C PHE A 945 -39.74 -88.34 70.83
N GLU A 946 -40.10 -88.62 69.60
CA GLU A 946 -39.33 -89.43 68.66
C GLU A 946 -39.02 -88.60 67.41
N LEU A 947 -37.74 -88.47 67.08
CA LEU A 947 -37.25 -87.82 65.87
C LEU A 947 -36.48 -88.84 65.03
N ASN A 948 -37.12 -89.34 63.98
CA ASN A 948 -36.47 -90.15 62.95
C ASN A 948 -35.82 -89.22 61.94
N MET A 949 -34.49 -89.08 62.03
CA MET A 949 -33.72 -88.14 61.24
C MET A 949 -32.48 -88.83 60.69
N LEU A 950 -32.28 -88.71 59.38
CA LEU A 950 -31.07 -89.18 58.69
C LEU A 950 -30.73 -90.67 58.95
N GLY A 951 -31.75 -91.54 58.93
CA GLY A 951 -31.59 -92.99 59.15
C GLY A 951 -31.50 -93.41 60.63
N GLU A 952 -31.41 -92.44 61.55
CA GLU A 952 -31.32 -92.69 63.00
C GLU A 952 -32.64 -92.35 63.70
N ARG A 953 -33.00 -93.18 64.68
CA ARG A 953 -34.20 -93.00 65.52
C ARG A 953 -33.82 -92.40 66.87
N LEU A 954 -34.08 -91.10 67.03
CA LEU A 954 -33.78 -90.35 68.25
C LEU A 954 -35.00 -90.31 69.16
N GLU A 955 -35.05 -91.20 70.15
CA GLU A 955 -36.14 -91.27 71.11
C GLU A 955 -35.75 -90.67 72.47
N TYR A 956 -36.61 -89.81 73.02
CA TYR A 956 -36.42 -89.19 74.33
C TYR A 956 -37.68 -89.29 75.20
N ARG A 957 -37.49 -89.76 76.45
CA ARG A 957 -38.54 -89.97 77.47
C ARG A 957 -38.10 -89.49 78.86
N HIS A 958 -37.71 -88.22 78.99
CA HIS A 958 -37.20 -87.63 80.26
C HIS A 958 -36.00 -88.37 80.91
N GLY A 959 -35.28 -89.19 80.13
CA GLY A 959 -34.13 -89.97 80.59
C GLY A 959 -32.80 -89.24 80.43
N PRO A 960 -31.66 -89.92 80.67
CA PRO A 960 -30.34 -89.37 80.38
C PRO A 960 -30.19 -89.16 78.86
N ALA A 961 -29.80 -87.95 78.46
CA ALA A 961 -29.63 -87.60 77.06
C ALA A 961 -28.40 -88.30 76.44
N ARG A 962 -28.60 -89.05 75.36
CA ARG A 962 -27.53 -89.64 74.54
C ARG A 962 -27.15 -88.66 73.43
N ARG A 963 -25.87 -88.68 73.03
CA ARG A 963 -25.40 -87.98 71.83
C ARG A 963 -25.39 -88.97 70.67
N ASN A 964 -26.06 -88.60 69.59
CA ASN A 964 -26.10 -89.37 68.35
C ASN A 964 -25.36 -88.59 67.27
N GLU A 965 -24.59 -89.28 66.44
CA GLU A 965 -23.89 -88.69 65.29
C GLU A 965 -24.70 -88.97 64.03
N LEU A 966 -24.88 -87.93 63.21
CA LEU A 966 -25.70 -87.93 62.01
C LEU A 966 -24.89 -87.37 60.84
N SER A 967 -25.13 -87.90 59.64
CA SER A 967 -24.55 -87.41 58.40
C SER A 967 -25.63 -87.23 57.34
N TRP A 968 -25.60 -86.09 56.66
CA TRP A 968 -26.41 -85.79 55.49
C TRP A 968 -25.49 -85.68 54.26
N PRO A 969 -25.89 -86.20 53.09
CA PRO A 969 -27.07 -87.02 52.82
C PRO A 969 -26.94 -88.43 53.42
N THR A 970 -28.08 -89.11 53.60
CA THR A 970 -28.11 -90.51 54.06
C THR A 970 -27.76 -91.49 52.97
N GLN A 971 -27.03 -92.56 53.31
CA GLN A 971 -26.84 -93.70 52.42
C GLN A 971 -28.08 -94.60 52.46
N GLY A 972 -29.03 -94.39 51.54
CA GLY A 972 -30.25 -95.21 51.43
C GLY A 972 -31.46 -94.45 50.87
N SER A 973 -32.61 -95.12 50.77
CA SER A 973 -33.87 -94.55 50.24
C SER A 973 -34.68 -93.72 51.25
N GLN A 974 -34.20 -93.58 52.49
CA GLN A 974 -34.89 -92.82 53.54
C GLN A 974 -34.60 -91.32 53.44
N ASN A 975 -35.29 -90.65 52.52
CA ASN A 975 -35.20 -89.20 52.32
C ASN A 975 -36.31 -88.43 53.06
N ALA A 976 -36.76 -88.92 54.21
CA ALA A 976 -37.80 -88.26 55.00
C ALA A 976 -37.40 -88.18 56.47
N ILE A 977 -37.57 -87.01 57.06
CA ILE A 977 -37.41 -86.77 58.50
C ILE A 977 -38.80 -86.72 59.12
N ARG A 978 -39.05 -87.57 60.12
CA ARG A 978 -40.35 -87.66 60.80
C ARG A 978 -40.17 -87.38 62.28
N TYR A 979 -41.05 -86.57 62.86
CA TYR A 979 -41.11 -86.38 64.30
C TYR A 979 -42.48 -86.77 64.85
N VAL A 980 -42.49 -87.30 66.08
CA VAL A 980 -43.70 -87.78 66.77
C VAL A 980 -43.66 -87.32 68.22
N PHE A 981 -44.69 -86.59 68.66
CA PHE A 981 -44.97 -86.31 70.07
C PHE A 981 -46.02 -87.30 70.58
N GLU A 982 -45.81 -87.89 71.75
CA GLU A 982 -46.77 -88.77 72.44
C GLU A 982 -47.05 -88.21 73.83
N ASP A 983 -48.32 -87.90 74.12
CA ASP A 983 -48.74 -87.30 75.39
C ASP A 983 -48.94 -88.35 76.52
N HIS A 984 -49.40 -87.90 77.69
CA HIS A 984 -49.67 -88.77 78.85
C HIS A 984 -50.81 -89.78 78.61
N TYR A 985 -51.69 -89.51 77.64
CA TYR A 985 -52.83 -90.34 77.28
C TYR A 985 -52.52 -91.29 76.11
N GLY A 986 -51.31 -91.24 75.56
CA GLY A 986 -50.87 -92.06 74.42
C GLY A 986 -51.28 -91.51 73.05
N VAL A 987 -51.81 -90.28 72.97
CA VAL A 987 -52.16 -89.64 71.69
C VAL A 987 -50.88 -89.21 70.98
N GLN A 988 -50.73 -89.65 69.73
CA GLN A 988 -49.55 -89.35 68.91
C GLN A 988 -49.83 -88.26 67.89
N PHE A 989 -48.98 -87.24 67.88
CA PHE A 989 -48.96 -86.18 66.88
C PHE A 989 -47.71 -86.33 66.05
N ARG A 990 -47.88 -86.52 64.75
CA ARG A 990 -46.78 -86.83 63.83
C ARG A 990 -46.82 -85.93 62.61
N ASP A 991 -45.64 -85.57 62.15
CA ASP A 991 -45.46 -84.87 60.88
C ASP A 991 -44.12 -85.29 60.26
N GLN A 992 -43.94 -85.00 58.98
CA GLN A 992 -42.73 -85.35 58.25
C GLN A 992 -42.35 -84.33 57.19
N VAL A 993 -41.06 -84.30 56.88
CA VAL A 993 -40.46 -83.49 55.82
C VAL A 993 -39.71 -84.44 54.90
N GLY A 994 -40.05 -84.45 53.61
CA GLY A 994 -39.46 -85.33 52.60
C GLY A 994 -38.48 -84.61 51.67
N GLY A 995 -37.73 -85.39 50.90
CA GLY A 995 -36.79 -84.90 49.89
C GLY A 995 -35.32 -85.16 50.26
N VAL A 996 -34.45 -85.08 49.27
CA VAL A 996 -33.00 -85.26 49.48
C VAL A 996 -32.46 -84.14 50.38
N TRP A 997 -33.12 -82.99 50.41
CA TRP A 997 -32.80 -81.86 51.29
C TRP A 997 -33.70 -81.76 52.53
N ALA A 998 -34.34 -82.86 52.96
CA ALA A 998 -35.27 -82.90 54.10
C ALA A 998 -34.68 -82.32 55.40
N LEU A 999 -33.38 -82.49 55.65
CA LEU A 999 -32.70 -81.88 56.80
C LEU A 999 -32.89 -80.36 56.79
N PHE A 1000 -32.52 -79.71 55.70
CA PHE A 1000 -32.61 -78.26 55.59
C PHE A 1000 -34.07 -77.79 55.63
N ARG A 1001 -35.01 -78.55 55.05
CA ARG A 1001 -36.44 -78.18 55.11
C ARG A 1001 -36.97 -78.25 56.54
N LEU A 1002 -36.51 -79.22 57.34
CA LEU A 1002 -36.83 -79.27 58.76
C LEU A 1002 -36.23 -78.06 59.49
N LEU A 1003 -34.99 -77.68 59.18
CA LEU A 1003 -34.33 -76.54 59.80
C LEU A 1003 -34.94 -75.19 59.37
N ASP A 1004 -35.48 -75.08 58.16
CA ASP A 1004 -36.25 -73.91 57.72
C ASP A 1004 -37.59 -73.82 58.45
N ARG A 1005 -38.22 -74.97 58.74
CA ARG A 1005 -39.45 -75.05 59.56
C ARG A 1005 -39.19 -74.77 61.04
N PHE A 1006 -38.07 -75.27 61.57
CA PHE A 1006 -37.65 -75.13 62.96
C PHE A 1006 -36.22 -74.54 63.01
N PRO A 1007 -36.09 -73.21 62.87
CA PRO A 1007 -34.78 -72.55 62.82
C PRO A 1007 -33.91 -72.83 64.04
N LEU A 1008 -32.64 -73.11 63.78
CA LEU A 1008 -31.63 -73.29 64.81
C LEU A 1008 -31.34 -71.97 65.52
N LYS A 1009 -31.30 -72.01 66.86
CA LYS A 1009 -30.85 -70.87 67.67
C LYS A 1009 -29.38 -71.06 68.06
N PRO A 1010 -28.48 -70.10 67.77
CA PRO A 1010 -27.08 -70.21 68.19
C PRO A 1010 -26.97 -70.18 69.72
N THR A 1011 -25.99 -70.90 70.25
CA THR A 1011 -25.63 -70.82 71.67
C THR A 1011 -24.41 -69.91 71.89
N ARG A 1012 -23.89 -69.83 73.12
CA ARG A 1012 -22.62 -69.13 73.40
C ARG A 1012 -21.39 -69.76 72.73
N TYR A 1013 -21.51 -70.97 72.19
CA TYR A 1013 -20.45 -71.68 71.48
C TYR A 1013 -20.77 -71.70 69.98
N GLY A 1014 -19.82 -71.30 69.14
CA GLY A 1014 -20.02 -71.13 67.69
C GLY A 1014 -20.22 -72.41 66.88
N ASP A 1015 -20.06 -73.57 67.51
CA ASP A 1015 -20.28 -74.91 66.97
C ASP A 1015 -21.56 -75.56 67.51
N ARG A 1016 -22.33 -74.88 68.37
CA ARG A 1016 -23.51 -75.46 69.03
C ARG A 1016 -24.76 -74.64 68.84
N TYR A 1017 -25.84 -75.34 68.53
CA TYR A 1017 -27.14 -74.76 68.21
C TYR A 1017 -28.26 -75.49 68.94
N GLN A 1018 -29.34 -74.79 69.20
CA GLN A 1018 -30.55 -75.32 69.81
C GLN A 1018 -31.63 -75.49 68.74
N LEU A 1019 -32.03 -76.74 68.49
CA LEU A 1019 -33.17 -77.10 67.66
C LEU A 1019 -34.40 -77.22 68.55
N THR A 1020 -35.38 -76.33 68.37
CA THR A 1020 -36.65 -76.39 69.10
C THR A 1020 -37.74 -76.84 68.15
N VAL A 1021 -38.18 -78.08 68.28
CA VAL A 1021 -39.31 -78.62 67.53
C VAL A 1021 -40.57 -78.29 68.32
N THR A 1022 -41.47 -77.54 67.71
CA THR A 1022 -42.76 -77.15 68.31
C THR A 1022 -43.92 -77.51 67.40
N ASP A 1023 -44.92 -78.17 67.95
CA ASP A 1023 -46.18 -78.46 67.26
C ASP A 1023 -47.35 -78.14 68.20
N GLN A 1024 -48.11 -77.10 67.86
CA GLN A 1024 -49.15 -76.51 68.72
C GLN A 1024 -48.59 -76.10 70.10
N GLU A 1025 -49.05 -76.75 71.18
CA GLU A 1025 -48.58 -76.52 72.56
C GLU A 1025 -47.47 -77.49 73.00
N ARG A 1026 -46.89 -78.28 72.08
CA ARG A 1026 -45.89 -79.32 72.38
C ARG A 1026 -44.50 -78.86 71.96
N LYS A 1027 -43.51 -79.04 72.83
CA LYS A 1027 -42.12 -78.61 72.60
C LYS A 1027 -41.12 -79.68 72.99
N ALA A 1028 -40.21 -79.96 72.07
CA ALA A 1028 -38.99 -80.73 72.31
C ALA A 1028 -37.77 -79.92 71.86
N VAL A 1029 -36.70 -79.99 72.63
CA VAL A 1029 -35.49 -79.20 72.39
C VAL A 1029 -34.28 -80.11 72.34
N TYR A 1030 -33.56 -80.02 71.24
CA TYR A 1030 -32.30 -80.70 71.01
C TYR A 1030 -31.15 -79.68 70.92
N GLU A 1031 -29.98 -80.09 71.34
CA GLU A 1031 -28.73 -79.37 71.11
C GLU A 1031 -27.95 -80.09 70.02
N LEU A 1032 -27.70 -79.39 68.92
CA LEU A 1032 -26.91 -79.80 67.76
C LEU A 1032 -25.48 -79.29 67.91
N HIS A 1033 -24.50 -80.16 67.74
CA HIS A 1033 -23.06 -79.87 67.75
C HIS A 1033 -22.52 -80.11 66.34
N ALA A 1034 -22.13 -79.04 65.66
CA ALA A 1034 -21.42 -79.13 64.39
C ALA A 1034 -19.98 -79.62 64.61
N ASN A 1035 -19.40 -80.29 63.62
CA ASN A 1035 -18.04 -80.80 63.73
C ASN A 1035 -16.96 -79.69 63.66
N ARG A 1036 -17.31 -78.50 63.14
CA ARG A 1036 -16.42 -77.32 63.02
C ARG A 1036 -17.21 -76.04 63.25
N VAL A 1037 -16.52 -74.96 63.60
CA VAL A 1037 -17.11 -73.62 63.76
C VAL A 1037 -17.67 -73.08 62.43
N GLN A 1038 -16.99 -73.34 61.32
CA GLN A 1038 -17.51 -73.09 59.98
C GLN A 1038 -18.31 -74.33 59.53
N ASN A 1039 -19.62 -74.18 59.43
CA ASN A 1039 -20.55 -75.25 59.16
C ASN A 1039 -21.81 -74.69 58.47
N PRO A 1040 -22.58 -75.51 57.75
CA PRO A 1040 -23.76 -75.04 57.01
C PRO A 1040 -24.94 -74.62 57.92
N PHE A 1041 -24.83 -74.81 59.24
CA PHE A 1041 -25.86 -74.41 60.21
C PHE A 1041 -25.61 -73.01 60.81
N ALA A 1042 -24.40 -72.46 60.65
CA ALA A 1042 -23.99 -71.21 61.27
C ALA A 1042 -24.78 -70.00 60.77
N ARG A 1043 -25.23 -70.06 59.53
CA ARG A 1043 -26.06 -69.05 58.87
C ARG A 1043 -26.73 -69.67 57.66
N ASP A 1044 -27.61 -68.90 57.04
CA ASP A 1044 -28.25 -69.29 55.80
C ASP A 1044 -27.33 -69.03 54.59
N TYR A 1045 -26.57 -70.04 54.17
CA TYR A 1045 -25.67 -69.94 53.01
C TYR A 1045 -26.42 -70.10 51.67
N LEU A 1046 -27.53 -70.83 51.67
CA LEU A 1046 -28.26 -71.24 50.46
C LEU A 1046 -29.45 -70.33 50.19
N GLY A 1047 -30.17 -69.94 51.23
CA GLY A 1047 -31.31 -69.04 51.13
C GLY A 1047 -30.88 -67.68 50.59
N ASN A 1048 -31.56 -67.25 49.53
CA ASN A 1048 -31.25 -66.04 48.76
C ASN A 1048 -29.98 -66.10 47.90
N PHE A 1049 -29.38 -67.27 47.66
CA PHE A 1049 -28.36 -67.39 46.62
C PHE A 1049 -29.01 -67.24 45.23
N SER A 1050 -28.67 -66.15 44.55
CA SER A 1050 -29.18 -65.84 43.22
C SER A 1050 -28.05 -65.31 42.36
N LEU A 1051 -27.87 -65.86 41.17
CA LEU A 1051 -26.93 -65.29 40.22
C LEU A 1051 -27.40 -63.92 39.69
N PRO A 1052 -26.47 -62.98 39.43
CA PRO A 1052 -26.81 -61.71 38.79
C PRO A 1052 -27.32 -61.94 37.36
N GLY A 1053 -28.38 -61.20 37.01
CA GLY A 1053 -29.03 -61.29 35.70
C GLY A 1053 -28.20 -60.72 34.54
N ARG A 1054 -27.20 -59.87 34.84
CA ARG A 1054 -26.13 -59.36 33.95
C ARG A 1054 -24.89 -59.06 34.81
N LEU A 1055 -23.69 -59.28 34.26
CA LEU A 1055 -22.43 -58.90 34.90
C LEU A 1055 -22.06 -57.45 34.67
#